data_AF-A0A4U8YNH6-F1
#
_entry.id   AF-A0A4U8YNH6-F1
#
_cell.length_a   1.000
_cell.length_b   1.000
_cell.length_c   1.000
_cell.angle_alpha   90.00
_cell.angle_beta   90.00
_cell.angle_gamma   90.00
#
_symmetry.space_group_name_H-M   'P 1'
#
loop_
_entity.id
_entity.type
_entity.pdbx_description
1 polymer ?
#
loop_
_entity_poly.entity_id
_entity_poly.type
_entity_poly.pdbx_seq_one_letter_code
_entity_poly.pdbx_strand_id
1 'polypeptide(L)'
;MSYPVLDFFAGGGGLLIAVIAVTHVYVAHFAVGGGLFLVLTEARARKRESAPLLAYVKGHTKFFLLLTMVFGGLSGVAIWFTIGILSPDATGKLIEVFLFAWAAEWVFFSVEITALLIYWYRFDSLSPTDHLRVGWIYFGAAWLSLFIINGVISFMLTPGAWAATGRFTDAFFNPSFWPSTLFRTFLAIWAAGLFGFVTAAFSKDEEVREEVLGFYTLWVVGMGLAVLGSGRLYLAWVPEAHLQGRYEFAAAVPGLISGFSGLTLIIMALAACMWLLKHRGLRKPLALGVLALGLLHMGLFEMVREHARKPWIIPGVLYANNLSPQHAGELNQSGLRSRSPWLAGDQLTGRNLFKAQCLSCHSVGGPINDIRPLTERYTPQGLGQALAGQGVLHTYMPPFFGDARERQLLADWLTQGLHGPHTEAATPQGASTVSSPLPEPRTRKEPVLLAWRRTQGNGRLQSPLFVSAKPVPQRIQAAMVMPGDFPEVVLDGAELSVTSGGDAYPMAFDDDLGTWVAEAGQGRFNDSCLVTATADGQELNTVLLPPEPDAPRGCYHCHGGSPDPAGIGEETAAQILAAHDKNSGTSLATRAAKGMSITCRSCHSGNRPSPSAALHGWHNPYMADKGEASCRFCHDSGPEYVPAFFSGRHREPLDCTRCHGTLTVHTARLLKDQRAAEAVPLKAPLQATLETVSPRQAHAQLPDCLSCHQDFEPPSEGATASMTSSPDERFSAMKDEMEALSCAACHSRAHELLPASRKGTNNQAIAYMGEPGVIGRITCTVCHAEEPEDEGHHPGMLKNR
;
A
#
# COMPACT_ATOMS: atom_id res chain seq x y z
N MET A 1 9.46 -8.83 -22.44
CA MET A 1 8.25 -8.95 -23.27
C MET A 1 8.67 -9.41 -24.64
N SER A 2 8.21 -10.58 -25.06
CA SER A 2 8.57 -11.13 -26.38
C SER A 2 7.57 -10.75 -27.48
N TYR A 3 6.40 -10.20 -27.10
CA TYR A 3 5.24 -9.99 -27.97
C TYR A 3 4.75 -8.54 -27.98
N PRO A 4 4.07 -8.08 -29.06
CA PRO A 4 3.47 -6.77 -29.11
C PRO A 4 2.25 -6.69 -28.18
N VAL A 5 1.98 -5.51 -27.62
CA VAL A 5 0.81 -5.26 -26.77
C VAL A 5 -0.25 -4.52 -27.57
N LEU A 6 -1.50 -5.01 -27.55
CA LEU A 6 -2.63 -4.33 -28.15
C LEU A 6 -3.04 -3.12 -27.28
N ASP A 7 -3.11 -1.94 -27.90
CA ASP A 7 -3.52 -0.69 -27.24
C ASP A 7 -5.04 -0.67 -26.98
N PHE A 8 -5.50 -1.27 -25.88
CA PHE A 8 -6.89 -1.20 -25.45
C PHE A 8 -7.06 -0.44 -24.12
N PHE A 9 -6.62 0.82 -24.11
CA PHE A 9 -6.56 1.66 -22.90
C PHE A 9 -7.90 1.78 -22.15
N ALA A 10 -9.01 2.00 -22.84
CA ALA A 10 -10.33 2.20 -22.21
C ALA A 10 -10.92 0.92 -21.60
N GLY A 11 -10.49 -0.27 -22.00
CA GLY A 11 -10.93 -1.51 -21.35
C GLY A 11 -9.88 -2.14 -20.44
N GLY A 12 -8.60 -1.79 -20.62
CA GLY A 12 -7.49 -2.57 -20.06
C GLY A 12 -7.45 -4.00 -20.66
N GLY A 13 -6.43 -4.77 -20.29
CA GLY A 13 -6.31 -6.18 -20.70
C GLY A 13 -7.37 -7.09 -20.05
N GLY A 14 -7.77 -6.79 -18.82
CA GLY A 14 -8.66 -7.64 -18.02
C GLY A 14 -10.13 -7.65 -18.44
N LEU A 15 -10.71 -6.50 -18.86
CA LEU A 15 -12.15 -6.40 -19.11
C LEU A 15 -12.60 -7.28 -20.28
N LEU A 16 -11.88 -7.24 -21.41
CA LEU A 16 -12.25 -8.01 -22.59
C LEU A 16 -12.18 -9.51 -22.32
N ILE A 17 -11.12 -9.95 -21.63
CA ILE A 17 -10.99 -11.35 -21.17
C ILE A 17 -12.17 -11.70 -20.26
N ALA A 18 -12.49 -10.86 -19.27
CA ALA A 18 -13.57 -11.14 -18.32
C ALA A 18 -14.94 -11.27 -19.01
N VAL A 19 -15.29 -10.36 -19.93
CA VAL A 19 -16.57 -10.39 -20.64
C VAL A 19 -16.72 -11.67 -21.47
N ILE A 20 -15.70 -12.02 -22.27
CA ILE A 20 -15.74 -13.20 -23.13
C ILE A 20 -15.68 -14.49 -22.28
N ALA A 21 -14.83 -14.54 -21.25
CA ALA A 21 -14.71 -15.68 -20.37
C ALA A 21 -16.02 -15.96 -19.61
N VAL A 22 -16.61 -14.96 -18.98
CA VAL A 22 -17.86 -15.14 -18.20
C VAL A 22 -19.01 -15.61 -19.10
N THR A 23 -19.16 -15.02 -20.28
CA THR A 23 -20.22 -15.40 -21.22
C THR A 23 -20.02 -16.80 -21.79
N HIS A 24 -18.81 -17.13 -22.24
CA HIS A 24 -18.50 -18.47 -22.74
C HIS A 24 -18.65 -19.52 -21.65
N VAL A 25 -18.07 -19.31 -20.47
CA VAL A 25 -18.07 -20.28 -19.37
C VAL A 25 -19.50 -20.54 -18.89
N TYR A 26 -20.37 -19.52 -18.85
CA TYR A 26 -21.79 -19.71 -18.53
C TYR A 26 -22.49 -20.65 -19.53
N VAL A 27 -22.23 -20.48 -20.83
CA VAL A 27 -22.78 -21.36 -21.88
C VAL A 27 -22.13 -22.74 -21.89
N ALA A 28 -20.84 -22.85 -21.61
CA ALA A 28 -20.14 -24.13 -21.51
C ALA A 28 -20.66 -24.97 -20.33
N HIS A 29 -20.94 -24.35 -19.18
CA HIS A 29 -21.58 -25.03 -18.05
C HIS A 29 -22.99 -25.50 -18.41
N PHE A 30 -23.71 -24.73 -19.23
CA PHE A 30 -24.98 -25.18 -19.80
C PHE A 30 -24.82 -26.38 -20.75
N ALA A 31 -23.78 -26.42 -21.58
CA ALA A 31 -23.50 -27.57 -22.44
C ALA A 31 -23.33 -28.87 -21.63
N VAL A 32 -22.49 -28.84 -20.58
CA VAL A 32 -22.25 -30.00 -19.73
C VAL A 32 -23.51 -30.43 -18.97
N GLY A 33 -24.12 -29.52 -18.20
CA GLY A 33 -25.29 -29.87 -17.38
C GLY A 33 -26.55 -30.13 -18.23
N GLY A 34 -26.71 -29.39 -19.32
CA GLY A 34 -27.83 -29.54 -20.26
C GLY A 34 -27.76 -30.85 -21.04
N GLY A 35 -26.56 -31.36 -21.32
CA GLY A 35 -26.37 -32.72 -21.84
C GLY A 35 -26.97 -33.78 -20.94
N LEU A 36 -26.67 -33.73 -19.65
CA LEU A 36 -27.27 -34.63 -18.65
C LEU A 36 -28.79 -34.46 -18.61
N PHE A 37 -29.26 -33.21 -18.64
CA PHE A 37 -30.69 -32.90 -18.63
C PHE A 37 -31.44 -33.51 -19.81
N LEU A 38 -30.90 -33.39 -21.03
CA LEU A 38 -31.51 -33.92 -22.25
C LEU A 38 -31.78 -35.42 -22.12
N VAL A 39 -30.77 -36.17 -21.70
CA VAL A 39 -30.84 -37.63 -21.57
C VAL A 39 -31.82 -38.06 -20.48
N LEU A 40 -31.78 -37.41 -19.32
CA LEU A 40 -32.67 -37.75 -18.22
C LEU A 40 -34.13 -37.40 -18.52
N THR A 41 -34.37 -36.28 -19.19
CA THR A 41 -35.72 -35.84 -19.55
C THR A 41 -36.30 -36.70 -20.66
N GLU A 42 -35.48 -37.12 -21.63
CA GLU A 42 -35.90 -38.10 -22.61
C GLU A 42 -36.22 -39.45 -21.96
N ALA A 43 -35.31 -39.97 -21.12
CA ALA A 43 -35.53 -41.24 -20.43
C ALA A 43 -36.82 -41.21 -19.60
N ARG A 44 -37.08 -40.07 -18.94
CA ARG A 44 -38.32 -39.82 -18.21
C ARG A 44 -39.54 -39.79 -19.13
N ALA A 45 -39.47 -39.06 -20.25
CA ALA A 45 -40.56 -38.95 -21.22
C ALA A 45 -40.94 -40.31 -21.81
N ARG A 46 -39.93 -41.13 -22.12
CA ARG A 46 -40.11 -42.51 -22.62
C ARG A 46 -40.70 -43.41 -21.54
N LYS A 47 -40.19 -43.36 -20.30
CA LYS A 47 -40.73 -44.14 -19.17
C LYS A 47 -42.19 -43.80 -18.86
N ARG A 48 -42.60 -42.55 -19.11
CA ARG A 48 -43.97 -42.06 -18.91
C ARG A 48 -44.85 -42.16 -20.16
N GLU A 49 -44.30 -42.63 -21.28
CA GLU A 49 -44.99 -42.69 -22.58
C GLU A 49 -45.60 -41.34 -23.01
N SER A 50 -44.96 -40.23 -22.62
CA SER A 50 -45.47 -38.88 -22.86
C SER A 50 -44.96 -38.31 -24.19
N ALA A 51 -45.80 -38.37 -25.23
CA ALA A 51 -45.52 -37.76 -26.52
C ALA A 51 -45.31 -36.22 -26.43
N PRO A 52 -46.08 -35.45 -25.63
CA PRO A 52 -45.83 -34.03 -25.43
C PRO A 52 -44.46 -33.72 -24.82
N LEU A 53 -44.01 -34.52 -23.85
CA LEU A 53 -42.71 -34.32 -23.21
C LEU A 53 -41.55 -34.70 -24.16
N LEU A 54 -41.71 -35.72 -25.01
CA LEU A 54 -40.76 -36.04 -26.08
C LEU A 54 -40.65 -34.92 -27.12
N ALA A 55 -41.78 -34.33 -27.52
CA ALA A 55 -41.79 -33.18 -28.43
C ALA A 55 -41.09 -31.96 -27.80
N TYR A 56 -41.28 -31.75 -26.49
CA TYR A 56 -40.53 -30.73 -25.73
C TYR A 56 -39.04 -31.00 -25.73
N VAL A 57 -38.59 -32.23 -25.45
CA VAL A 57 -37.15 -32.59 -25.48
C VAL A 57 -36.55 -32.32 -26.85
N LYS A 58 -37.23 -32.70 -27.93
CA LYS A 58 -36.78 -32.43 -29.31
C LYS A 58 -36.65 -30.93 -29.60
N GLY A 59 -37.65 -30.14 -29.19
CA GLY A 59 -37.63 -28.69 -29.32
C GLY A 59 -36.53 -28.03 -28.50
N HIS A 60 -36.33 -28.48 -27.26
CA HIS A 60 -35.27 -28.03 -26.37
C HIS A 60 -33.90 -28.37 -26.94
N THR A 61 -33.69 -29.56 -27.50
CA THR A 61 -32.45 -29.96 -28.19
C THR A 61 -32.08 -28.99 -29.31
N LYS A 62 -33.06 -28.49 -30.09
CA LYS A 62 -32.79 -27.49 -31.14
C LYS A 62 -32.23 -26.19 -30.55
N PHE A 63 -32.88 -25.68 -29.50
CA PHE A 63 -32.42 -24.48 -28.78
C PHE A 63 -31.03 -24.70 -28.18
N PHE A 64 -30.85 -25.84 -27.52
CA PHE A 64 -29.60 -26.28 -26.93
C PHE A 64 -28.48 -26.29 -27.95
N LEU A 65 -28.67 -26.93 -29.10
CA LEU A 65 -27.72 -26.97 -30.22
C LEU A 65 -27.31 -25.57 -30.68
N LEU A 66 -28.26 -24.67 -30.92
CA LEU A 66 -27.91 -23.31 -31.36
C LEU A 66 -27.11 -22.54 -30.31
N LEU A 67 -27.44 -22.70 -29.03
CA LEU A 67 -26.75 -22.00 -27.96
C LEU A 67 -25.36 -22.59 -27.68
N THR A 68 -25.25 -23.90 -27.49
CA THR A 68 -24.01 -24.54 -27.02
C THR A 68 -23.03 -24.81 -28.16
N MET A 69 -23.50 -25.27 -29.32
CA MET A 69 -22.62 -25.53 -30.47
C MET A 69 -22.24 -24.23 -31.18
N VAL A 70 -23.22 -23.39 -31.57
CA VAL A 70 -22.93 -22.20 -32.39
C VAL A 70 -22.35 -21.09 -31.54
N PHE A 71 -23.10 -20.59 -30.56
CA PHE A 71 -22.60 -19.50 -29.70
C PHE A 71 -21.46 -19.98 -28.78
N GLY A 72 -21.60 -21.16 -28.15
CA GLY A 72 -20.54 -21.73 -27.31
C GLY A 72 -19.26 -22.01 -28.09
N GLY A 73 -19.33 -22.60 -29.29
CA GLY A 73 -18.16 -22.83 -30.15
C GLY A 73 -17.48 -21.52 -30.58
N LEU A 74 -18.23 -20.52 -31.06
CA LEU A 74 -17.67 -19.23 -31.47
C LEU A 74 -17.03 -18.48 -30.29
N SER A 75 -17.70 -18.45 -29.13
CA SER A 75 -17.16 -17.80 -27.93
C SER A 75 -15.94 -18.52 -27.37
N GLY A 76 -15.84 -19.84 -27.51
CA GLY A 76 -14.65 -20.62 -27.13
C GLY A 76 -13.44 -20.29 -27.97
N VAL A 77 -13.63 -20.19 -29.29
CA VAL A 77 -12.58 -19.70 -30.21
C VAL A 77 -12.20 -18.25 -29.89
N ALA A 78 -13.17 -17.39 -29.57
CA ALA A 78 -12.91 -16.00 -29.20
C ALA A 78 -12.02 -15.87 -27.95
N ILE A 79 -12.17 -16.76 -26.94
CA ILE A 79 -11.27 -16.78 -25.78
C ILE A 79 -9.84 -17.02 -26.22
N TRP A 80 -9.58 -18.03 -27.05
CA TRP A 80 -8.24 -18.39 -27.50
C TRP A 80 -7.51 -17.22 -28.18
N PHE A 81 -8.18 -16.53 -29.09
CA PHE A 81 -7.62 -15.32 -29.71
C PHE A 81 -7.38 -14.21 -28.70
N THR A 82 -8.33 -14.00 -27.78
CA THR A 82 -8.25 -12.92 -26.79
C THR A 82 -7.09 -13.13 -25.81
N ILE A 83 -6.94 -14.32 -25.23
CA ILE A 83 -5.84 -14.61 -24.29
C ILE A 83 -4.49 -14.67 -25.00
N GLY A 84 -4.45 -15.15 -26.25
CA GLY A 84 -3.23 -15.17 -27.06
C GLY A 84 -2.70 -13.78 -27.39
N ILE A 85 -3.59 -12.79 -27.53
CA ILE A 85 -3.22 -11.39 -27.82
C ILE A 85 -2.94 -10.60 -26.53
N LEU A 86 -3.79 -10.74 -25.51
CA LEU A 86 -3.73 -9.90 -24.30
C LEU A 86 -2.85 -10.49 -23.19
N SER A 87 -2.55 -11.80 -23.23
CA SER A 87 -1.68 -12.47 -22.27
C SER A 87 -0.81 -13.55 -22.93
N PRO A 88 0.04 -13.18 -23.91
CA PRO A 88 0.75 -14.13 -24.75
C PRO A 88 1.75 -15.00 -23.97
N ASP A 89 2.53 -14.46 -23.04
CA ASP A 89 3.50 -15.27 -22.29
C ASP A 89 2.80 -16.28 -21.36
N ALA A 90 1.70 -15.89 -20.70
CA ALA A 90 0.90 -16.83 -19.92
C ALA A 90 0.28 -17.92 -20.79
N THR A 91 -0.31 -17.54 -21.93
CA THR A 91 -0.89 -18.49 -22.88
C THR A 91 0.18 -19.46 -23.40
N GLY A 92 1.33 -18.94 -23.82
CA GLY A 92 2.48 -19.73 -24.26
C GLY A 92 2.98 -20.69 -23.19
N LYS A 93 3.07 -20.23 -21.93
CA LYS A 93 3.49 -21.09 -20.82
C LYS A 93 2.48 -22.21 -20.54
N LEU A 94 1.19 -21.92 -20.62
CA LEU A 94 0.17 -22.95 -20.50
C LEU A 94 0.22 -23.94 -21.68
N ILE A 95 0.55 -23.50 -22.90
CA ILE A 95 0.75 -24.40 -24.06
C ILE A 95 1.93 -25.34 -23.80
N GLU A 96 3.05 -24.80 -23.33
CA GLU A 96 4.24 -25.58 -23.00
C GLU A 96 3.94 -26.72 -22.01
N VAL A 97 3.06 -26.47 -21.04
CA VAL A 97 2.70 -27.46 -20.01
C VAL A 97 1.55 -28.39 -20.46
N PHE A 98 0.55 -27.87 -21.16
CA PHE A 98 -0.76 -28.51 -21.35
C PHE A 98 -1.16 -28.74 -22.81
N LEU A 99 -0.24 -28.63 -23.78
CA LEU A 99 -0.53 -28.83 -25.21
C LEU A 99 -1.45 -30.04 -25.49
N PHE A 100 -1.10 -31.21 -24.94
CA PHE A 100 -1.87 -32.44 -25.16
C PHE A 100 -3.18 -32.50 -24.37
N ALA A 101 -3.27 -31.81 -23.23
CA ALA A 101 -4.54 -31.69 -22.52
C ALA A 101 -5.54 -30.88 -23.36
N TRP A 102 -5.12 -29.73 -23.91
CA TRP A 102 -5.97 -28.96 -24.82
C TRP A 102 -6.31 -29.72 -26.11
N ALA A 103 -5.36 -30.45 -26.70
CA ALA A 103 -5.68 -31.30 -27.84
C ALA A 103 -6.75 -32.34 -27.50
N ALA A 104 -6.67 -32.96 -26.32
CA ALA A 104 -7.68 -33.90 -25.84
C ALA A 104 -9.05 -33.24 -25.61
N GLU A 105 -9.09 -32.03 -25.03
CA GLU A 105 -10.33 -31.25 -24.89
C GLU A 105 -11.00 -31.03 -26.26
N TRP A 106 -10.25 -30.65 -27.30
CA TRP A 106 -10.80 -30.43 -28.64
C TRP A 106 -11.34 -31.70 -29.29
N VAL A 107 -10.74 -32.86 -28.99
CA VAL A 107 -11.27 -34.16 -29.41
C VAL A 107 -12.63 -34.42 -28.74
N PHE A 108 -12.73 -34.23 -27.42
CA PHE A 108 -14.00 -34.40 -26.71
C PHE A 108 -15.05 -33.40 -27.16
N PHE A 109 -14.68 -32.14 -27.42
CA PHE A 109 -15.57 -31.14 -28.00
C PHE A 109 -16.08 -31.54 -29.40
N SER A 110 -15.23 -32.15 -30.23
CA SER A 110 -15.63 -32.65 -31.54
C SER A 110 -16.61 -33.84 -31.44
N VAL A 111 -16.37 -34.74 -30.49
CA VAL A 111 -17.28 -35.86 -30.17
C VAL A 111 -18.61 -35.33 -29.64
N GLU A 112 -18.57 -34.34 -28.74
CA GLU A 112 -19.73 -33.66 -28.19
C GLU A 112 -20.61 -33.07 -29.30
N ILE A 113 -20.04 -32.25 -30.20
CA ILE A 113 -20.79 -31.65 -31.32
C ILE A 113 -21.40 -32.73 -32.21
N THR A 114 -20.61 -33.76 -32.55
CA THR A 114 -21.07 -34.84 -33.43
C THR A 114 -22.23 -35.60 -32.79
N ALA A 115 -22.12 -35.94 -31.51
CA ALA A 115 -23.17 -36.60 -30.76
C ALA A 115 -24.44 -35.74 -30.70
N LEU A 116 -24.30 -34.42 -30.47
CA LEU A 116 -25.46 -33.51 -30.43
C LEU A 116 -26.18 -33.39 -31.77
N LEU A 117 -25.42 -33.31 -32.87
CA LEU A 117 -25.98 -33.29 -34.22
C LEU A 117 -26.74 -34.58 -34.51
N ILE A 118 -26.17 -35.74 -34.19
CA ILE A 118 -26.84 -37.04 -34.35
C ILE A 118 -28.10 -37.08 -33.49
N TYR A 119 -28.02 -36.67 -32.22
CA TYR A 119 -29.15 -36.63 -31.29
C TYR A 119 -30.28 -35.74 -31.84
N TRP A 120 -29.99 -34.58 -32.40
CA TRP A 120 -31.04 -33.72 -32.96
C TRP A 120 -31.61 -34.22 -34.29
N TYR A 121 -30.75 -34.49 -35.29
CA TYR A 121 -31.19 -34.84 -36.64
C TYR A 121 -31.80 -36.24 -36.73
N ARG A 122 -31.40 -37.15 -35.85
CA ARG A 122 -31.86 -38.55 -35.87
C ARG A 122 -32.88 -38.86 -34.79
N PHE A 123 -33.46 -37.84 -34.15
CA PHE A 123 -34.42 -37.96 -33.04
C PHE A 123 -35.59 -38.91 -33.31
N ASP A 124 -36.18 -38.87 -34.50
CA ASP A 124 -37.32 -39.73 -34.86
C ASP A 124 -36.90 -41.03 -35.58
N SER A 125 -35.61 -41.18 -35.90
CA SER A 125 -35.11 -42.26 -36.77
C SER A 125 -34.27 -43.32 -36.06
N LEU A 126 -33.67 -42.98 -34.91
CA LEU A 126 -32.94 -43.93 -34.08
C LEU A 126 -33.89 -44.69 -33.16
N SER A 127 -33.49 -45.92 -32.80
CA SER A 127 -34.17 -46.65 -31.73
C SER A 127 -34.07 -45.84 -30.42
N PRO A 128 -35.07 -45.92 -29.52
CA PRO A 128 -35.01 -45.21 -28.24
C PRO A 128 -33.74 -45.49 -27.42
N THR A 129 -33.25 -46.73 -27.45
CA THR A 129 -32.04 -47.15 -26.75
C THR A 129 -30.80 -46.50 -27.35
N ASP A 130 -30.67 -46.50 -28.68
CA ASP A 130 -29.52 -45.90 -29.35
C ASP A 130 -29.53 -44.38 -29.24
N HIS A 131 -30.70 -43.76 -29.26
CA HIS A 131 -30.85 -42.33 -29.06
C HIS A 131 -30.38 -41.89 -27.66
N LEU A 132 -30.77 -42.62 -26.61
CA LEU A 132 -30.27 -42.40 -25.25
C LEU A 132 -28.76 -42.66 -25.13
N ARG A 133 -28.20 -43.67 -25.82
CA ARG A 133 -26.75 -43.91 -25.87
C ARG A 133 -26.00 -42.72 -26.47
N VAL A 134 -26.48 -42.16 -27.58
CA VAL A 134 -25.90 -40.95 -28.19
C VAL A 134 -25.92 -39.78 -27.22
N GLY A 135 -27.02 -39.59 -26.49
CA GLY A 135 -27.11 -38.55 -25.48
C GLY A 135 -26.15 -38.76 -24.30
N TRP A 136 -25.94 -40.00 -23.84
CA TRP A 136 -24.93 -40.30 -22.82
C TRP A 136 -23.49 -40.09 -23.33
N ILE A 137 -23.22 -40.39 -24.60
CA ILE A 137 -21.93 -40.07 -25.25
C ILE A 137 -21.71 -38.55 -25.25
N TYR A 138 -22.74 -37.77 -25.60
CA TYR A 138 -22.68 -36.30 -25.51
C TYR A 138 -22.30 -35.85 -24.09
N PHE A 139 -23.05 -36.29 -23.07
CA PHE A 139 -22.81 -35.87 -21.69
C PHE A 139 -21.40 -36.27 -21.21
N GLY A 140 -20.97 -37.50 -21.50
CA GLY A 140 -19.65 -37.98 -21.15
C GLY A 140 -18.53 -37.16 -21.80
N ALA A 141 -18.66 -36.85 -23.09
CA ALA A 141 -17.69 -36.01 -23.81
C ALA A 141 -17.66 -34.58 -23.26
N ALA A 142 -18.82 -33.96 -23.05
CA ALA A 142 -18.91 -32.60 -22.49
C ALA A 142 -18.30 -32.52 -21.08
N TRP A 143 -18.58 -33.51 -20.22
CA TRP A 143 -18.00 -33.58 -18.89
C TRP A 143 -16.47 -33.81 -18.93
N LEU A 144 -15.97 -34.62 -19.86
CA LEU A 144 -14.53 -34.82 -20.06
C LEU A 144 -13.83 -33.53 -20.54
N SER A 145 -14.47 -32.72 -21.39
CA SER A 145 -13.98 -31.38 -21.73
C SER A 145 -13.84 -30.51 -20.47
N LEU A 146 -14.87 -30.46 -19.61
CA LEU A 146 -14.82 -29.74 -18.33
C LEU A 146 -13.72 -30.28 -17.39
N PHE A 147 -13.56 -31.60 -17.30
CA PHE A 147 -12.53 -32.24 -16.49
C PHE A 147 -11.12 -31.82 -16.93
N ILE A 148 -10.88 -31.77 -18.24
CA ILE A 148 -9.58 -31.44 -18.83
C ILE A 148 -9.25 -29.96 -18.64
N ILE A 149 -10.15 -29.06 -19.04
CA ILE A 149 -9.91 -27.62 -18.89
C ILE A 149 -9.79 -27.22 -17.42
N ASN A 150 -10.50 -27.93 -16.52
CA ASN A 150 -10.36 -27.72 -15.09
C ASN A 150 -8.91 -27.94 -14.60
N GLY A 151 -8.20 -28.94 -15.13
CA GLY A 151 -6.78 -29.16 -14.84
C GLY A 151 -5.92 -27.95 -15.10
N VAL A 152 -6.13 -27.30 -16.25
CA VAL A 152 -5.38 -26.11 -16.67
C VAL A 152 -5.71 -24.89 -15.80
N ILE A 153 -6.99 -24.62 -15.55
CA ILE A 153 -7.41 -23.41 -14.83
C ILE A 153 -7.19 -23.50 -13.32
N SER A 154 -7.30 -24.69 -12.72
CA SER A 154 -6.99 -24.90 -11.29
C SER A 154 -5.49 -24.81 -11.03
N PHE A 155 -4.65 -25.22 -11.99
CA PHE A 155 -3.20 -25.03 -11.94
C PHE A 155 -2.82 -23.55 -11.85
N MET A 156 -3.52 -22.67 -12.55
CA MET A 156 -3.29 -21.22 -12.47
C MET A 156 -3.57 -20.63 -11.07
N LEU A 157 -4.33 -21.32 -10.22
CA LEU A 157 -4.61 -20.90 -8.84
C LEU A 157 -3.68 -21.59 -7.85
N THR A 158 -3.38 -22.87 -8.06
CA THR A 158 -2.58 -23.70 -7.16
C THR A 158 -1.59 -24.55 -7.95
N PRO A 159 -0.44 -24.04 -8.39
CA PRO A 159 0.51 -24.84 -9.17
C PRO A 159 1.16 -25.98 -8.36
N GLY A 160 1.12 -25.90 -7.03
CA GLY A 160 1.53 -26.99 -6.14
C GLY A 160 2.99 -27.40 -6.33
N ALA A 161 3.25 -28.71 -6.30
CA ALA A 161 4.60 -29.27 -6.44
C ALA A 161 5.22 -29.09 -7.83
N TRP A 162 4.42 -28.76 -8.86
CA TRP A 162 4.91 -28.60 -10.23
C TRP A 162 6.05 -27.58 -10.34
N ALA A 163 6.01 -26.51 -9.54
CA ALA A 163 7.06 -25.50 -9.54
C ALA A 163 8.46 -26.07 -9.25
N ALA A 164 8.54 -27.20 -8.52
CA ALA A 164 9.78 -27.91 -8.25
C ALA A 164 10.03 -29.09 -9.20
N THR A 165 8.96 -29.80 -9.63
CA THR A 165 9.12 -31.07 -10.35
C THR A 165 9.05 -30.94 -11.87
N GLY A 166 8.38 -29.91 -12.39
CA GLY A 166 8.11 -29.73 -13.82
C GLY A 166 7.20 -30.81 -14.45
N ARG A 167 6.69 -31.78 -13.68
CA ARG A 167 5.94 -32.93 -14.22
C ARG A 167 4.51 -32.57 -14.59
N PHE A 168 4.07 -33.00 -15.78
CA PHE A 168 2.69 -32.82 -16.24
C PHE A 168 1.64 -33.27 -15.22
N THR A 169 1.85 -34.43 -14.57
CA THR A 169 0.88 -34.97 -13.59
C THR A 169 0.69 -34.07 -12.38
N ASP A 170 1.76 -33.44 -11.91
CA ASP A 170 1.72 -32.55 -10.75
C ASP A 170 1.08 -31.21 -11.12
N ALA A 171 1.19 -30.79 -12.39
CA ALA A 171 0.51 -29.62 -12.92
C ALA A 171 -1.00 -29.88 -13.11
N PHE A 172 -1.34 -31.00 -13.75
CA PHE A 172 -2.72 -31.32 -14.12
C PHE A 172 -3.54 -31.72 -12.89
N PHE A 173 -3.04 -32.63 -12.05
CA PHE A 173 -3.66 -33.03 -10.78
C PHE A 173 -3.12 -32.19 -9.62
N ASN A 174 -3.16 -30.88 -9.79
CA ASN A 174 -2.73 -29.93 -8.78
C ASN A 174 -3.63 -29.96 -7.52
N PRO A 175 -3.22 -29.34 -6.39
CA PRO A 175 -3.92 -29.50 -5.11
C PRO A 175 -5.42 -29.19 -5.14
N SER A 176 -5.85 -28.21 -5.94
CA SER A 176 -7.26 -27.81 -5.98
C SER A 176 -8.05 -28.49 -7.11
N PHE A 177 -7.43 -29.39 -7.89
CA PHE A 177 -8.04 -30.07 -9.03
C PHE A 177 -9.36 -30.77 -8.69
N TRP A 178 -9.34 -31.74 -7.76
CA TRP A 178 -10.50 -32.55 -7.44
C TRP A 178 -11.64 -31.74 -6.79
N PRO A 179 -11.38 -30.89 -5.78
CA PRO A 179 -12.41 -29.99 -5.24
C PRO A 179 -13.02 -29.08 -6.32
N SER A 180 -12.20 -28.54 -7.23
CA SER A 180 -12.67 -27.68 -8.32
C SER A 180 -13.49 -28.44 -9.36
N THR A 181 -13.07 -29.65 -9.75
CA THR A 181 -13.83 -30.54 -10.65
C THR A 181 -15.21 -30.85 -10.07
N LEU A 182 -15.27 -31.20 -8.77
CA LEU A 182 -16.53 -31.51 -8.10
C LEU A 182 -17.45 -30.28 -8.06
N PHE A 183 -16.91 -29.13 -7.67
CA PHE A 183 -17.66 -27.87 -7.63
C PHE A 183 -18.19 -27.46 -9.01
N ARG A 184 -17.34 -27.47 -10.03
CA ARG A 184 -17.72 -27.11 -11.41
C ARG A 184 -18.71 -28.11 -12.01
N THR A 185 -18.62 -29.39 -11.65
CA THR A 185 -19.61 -30.40 -12.05
C THR A 185 -20.99 -30.06 -11.48
N PHE A 186 -21.09 -29.81 -10.17
CA PHE A 186 -22.38 -29.41 -9.57
C PHE A 186 -22.87 -28.07 -10.08
N LEU A 187 -21.96 -27.11 -10.32
CA LEU A 187 -22.31 -25.80 -10.89
C LEU A 187 -22.87 -25.94 -12.31
N ALA A 188 -22.27 -26.80 -13.14
CA ALA A 188 -22.74 -27.05 -14.50
C ALA A 188 -24.12 -27.70 -14.52
N ILE A 189 -24.27 -28.77 -13.72
CA ILE A 189 -25.56 -29.44 -13.54
C ILE A 189 -26.60 -28.45 -13.03
N TRP A 190 -26.28 -27.62 -12.04
CA TRP A 190 -27.19 -26.60 -11.51
C TRP A 190 -27.58 -25.54 -12.55
N ALA A 191 -26.60 -25.02 -13.30
CA ALA A 191 -26.83 -24.01 -14.35
C ALA A 191 -27.79 -24.49 -15.44
N ALA A 192 -27.79 -25.79 -15.75
CA ALA A 192 -28.74 -26.39 -16.69
C ALA A 192 -30.21 -26.15 -16.32
N GLY A 193 -30.51 -26.16 -15.01
CA GLY A 193 -31.86 -25.90 -14.53
C GLY A 193 -32.36 -24.48 -14.82
N LEU A 194 -31.45 -23.50 -14.86
CA LEU A 194 -31.78 -22.09 -15.08
C LEU A 194 -32.30 -21.85 -16.51
N PHE A 195 -31.62 -22.42 -17.51
CA PHE A 195 -32.05 -22.40 -18.91
C PHE A 195 -33.30 -23.25 -19.14
N GLY A 196 -33.40 -24.33 -18.38
CA GLY A 196 -34.60 -25.15 -18.27
C GLY A 196 -35.87 -24.37 -17.98
N PHE A 197 -35.82 -23.47 -17.01
CA PHE A 197 -36.95 -22.59 -16.68
C PHE A 197 -37.40 -21.73 -17.84
N VAL A 198 -36.47 -21.21 -18.64
CA VAL A 198 -36.80 -20.37 -19.80
C VAL A 198 -37.56 -21.19 -20.83
N THR A 199 -37.03 -22.33 -21.25
CA THR A 199 -37.71 -23.15 -22.27
C THR A 199 -39.05 -23.71 -21.77
N ALA A 200 -39.16 -24.05 -20.48
CA ALA A 200 -40.40 -24.52 -19.86
C ALA A 200 -41.46 -23.41 -19.73
N ALA A 201 -41.08 -22.22 -19.25
CA ALA A 201 -42.00 -21.09 -19.07
C ALA A 201 -42.60 -20.58 -20.40
N PHE A 202 -41.91 -20.82 -21.51
CA PHE A 202 -42.37 -20.48 -22.85
C PHE A 202 -43.10 -21.64 -23.57
N SER A 203 -43.18 -22.82 -22.94
CA SER A 203 -43.99 -23.92 -23.47
C SER A 203 -45.48 -23.55 -23.48
N LYS A 204 -46.15 -23.82 -24.61
CA LYS A 204 -47.59 -23.60 -24.79
C LYS A 204 -48.41 -24.66 -24.05
N ASP A 205 -47.91 -25.89 -24.03
CA ASP A 205 -48.52 -27.02 -23.34
C ASP A 205 -48.41 -26.83 -21.82
N GLU A 206 -49.55 -26.86 -21.14
CA GLU A 206 -49.64 -26.61 -19.71
C GLU A 206 -49.14 -27.77 -18.86
N GLU A 207 -49.44 -29.00 -19.25
CA GLU A 207 -49.02 -30.19 -18.53
C GLU A 207 -47.50 -30.34 -18.60
N VAL A 208 -46.93 -30.19 -19.80
CA VAL A 208 -45.48 -30.18 -20.01
C VAL A 208 -44.83 -29.04 -19.23
N ARG A 209 -45.42 -27.85 -19.24
CA ARG A 209 -44.87 -26.69 -18.50
C ARG A 209 -44.83 -26.95 -17.00
N GLU A 210 -45.92 -27.42 -16.39
CA GLU A 210 -45.95 -27.68 -14.93
C GLU A 210 -45.01 -28.81 -14.55
N GLU A 211 -44.98 -29.89 -15.33
CA GLU A 211 -44.10 -31.02 -15.06
C GLU A 211 -42.63 -30.62 -15.11
N VAL A 212 -42.24 -29.92 -16.19
CA VAL A 212 -40.85 -29.53 -16.41
C VAL A 212 -40.41 -28.45 -15.41
N LEU A 213 -41.27 -27.46 -15.09
CA LEU A 213 -40.97 -26.46 -14.06
C LEU A 213 -40.79 -27.10 -12.67
N GLY A 214 -41.63 -28.07 -12.30
CA GLY A 214 -41.49 -28.78 -11.03
C GLY A 214 -40.19 -29.58 -10.95
N PHE A 215 -39.86 -30.31 -12.02
CA PHE A 215 -38.61 -31.06 -12.12
C PHE A 215 -37.38 -30.14 -11.99
N TYR A 216 -37.35 -29.02 -12.71
CA TYR A 216 -36.24 -28.07 -12.64
C TYR A 216 -36.16 -27.31 -11.32
N THR A 217 -37.27 -27.11 -10.63
CA THR A 217 -37.25 -26.49 -9.30
C THR A 217 -36.53 -27.37 -8.30
N LEU A 218 -36.89 -28.66 -8.25
CA LEU A 218 -36.18 -29.62 -7.39
C LEU A 218 -34.71 -29.73 -7.77
N TRP A 219 -34.41 -29.69 -9.07
CA TRP A 219 -33.06 -29.72 -9.60
C TRP A 219 -32.22 -28.52 -9.14
N VAL A 220 -32.72 -27.30 -9.33
CA VAL A 220 -32.00 -26.06 -8.97
C VAL A 220 -31.85 -25.92 -7.46
N VAL A 221 -32.85 -26.31 -6.67
CA VAL A 221 -32.74 -26.29 -5.20
C VAL A 221 -31.77 -27.36 -4.71
N GLY A 222 -31.92 -28.60 -5.17
CA GLY A 222 -31.07 -29.71 -4.73
C GLY A 222 -29.61 -29.54 -5.13
N MET A 223 -29.35 -29.18 -6.39
CA MET A 223 -27.98 -28.94 -6.87
C MET A 223 -27.41 -27.62 -6.33
N GLY A 224 -28.24 -26.63 -5.98
CA GLY A 224 -27.78 -25.40 -5.34
C GLY A 224 -27.15 -25.65 -3.96
N LEU A 225 -27.72 -26.57 -3.17
CA LEU A 225 -27.10 -27.03 -1.93
C LEU A 225 -25.76 -27.74 -2.18
N ALA A 226 -25.68 -28.56 -3.23
CA ALA A 226 -24.43 -29.22 -3.63
C ALA A 226 -23.36 -28.20 -4.08
N VAL A 227 -23.75 -27.14 -4.80
CA VAL A 227 -22.87 -26.02 -5.19
C VAL A 227 -22.31 -25.32 -3.95
N LEU A 228 -23.15 -25.01 -2.96
CA LEU A 228 -22.69 -24.37 -1.72
C LEU A 228 -21.72 -25.28 -0.92
N GLY A 229 -22.06 -26.56 -0.79
CA GLY A 229 -21.23 -27.54 -0.06
C GLY A 229 -19.88 -27.78 -0.75
N SER A 230 -19.89 -28.05 -2.05
CA SER A 230 -18.68 -28.25 -2.85
C SER A 230 -17.86 -26.98 -3.01
N GLY A 231 -18.49 -25.80 -3.04
CA GLY A 231 -17.79 -24.51 -3.03
C GLY A 231 -17.02 -24.27 -1.73
N ARG A 232 -17.64 -24.61 -0.59
CA ARG A 232 -16.94 -24.57 0.72
C ARG A 232 -15.77 -25.54 0.76
N LEU A 233 -15.93 -26.76 0.20
CA LEU A 233 -14.84 -27.71 0.07
C LEU A 233 -13.72 -27.13 -0.81
N TYR A 234 -14.05 -26.55 -1.97
CA TYR A 234 -13.07 -25.96 -2.87
C TYR A 234 -12.26 -24.85 -2.19
N LEU A 235 -12.93 -23.94 -1.47
CA LEU A 235 -12.26 -22.86 -0.73
C LEU A 235 -11.27 -23.38 0.32
N ALA A 236 -11.55 -24.53 0.96
CA ALA A 236 -10.65 -25.11 1.95
C ALA A 236 -9.30 -25.59 1.38
N TRP A 237 -9.20 -25.73 0.05
CA TRP A 237 -7.96 -26.11 -0.65
C TRP A 237 -7.25 -24.93 -1.30
N VAL A 238 -7.84 -23.74 -1.26
CA VAL A 238 -7.18 -22.52 -1.72
C VAL A 238 -6.31 -22.00 -0.56
N PRO A 239 -5.01 -21.72 -0.77
CA PRO A 239 -4.15 -21.22 0.27
C PRO A 239 -4.72 -19.97 0.95
N GLU A 240 -4.61 -19.88 2.28
CA GLU A 240 -5.17 -18.77 3.03
C GLU A 240 -4.60 -17.41 2.58
N ALA A 241 -3.35 -17.36 2.15
CA ALA A 241 -2.74 -16.16 1.59
C ALA A 241 -3.48 -15.60 0.35
N HIS A 242 -4.19 -16.46 -0.39
CA HIS A 242 -5.00 -16.11 -1.57
C HIS A 242 -6.42 -15.63 -1.18
N LEU A 243 -6.91 -16.00 0.01
CA LEU A 243 -8.27 -15.70 0.47
C LEU A 243 -8.32 -14.56 1.51
N GLN A 244 -7.33 -14.49 2.39
CA GLN A 244 -7.17 -13.52 3.48
C GLN A 244 -6.03 -12.52 3.23
N GLY A 245 -5.58 -12.36 1.99
CA GLY A 245 -4.54 -11.40 1.62
C GLY A 245 -4.80 -10.02 2.24
N ARG A 246 -3.77 -9.39 2.80
CA ARG A 246 -3.91 -8.21 3.67
C ARG A 246 -4.31 -6.90 2.96
N TYR A 247 -4.71 -6.85 1.68
CA TYR A 247 -5.06 -5.58 0.98
C TYR A 247 -6.05 -5.72 -0.20
N GLU A 248 -6.77 -4.61 -0.46
CA GLU A 248 -7.83 -4.29 -1.47
C GLU A 248 -8.54 -5.45 -2.20
N PHE A 249 -7.89 -6.17 -3.10
CA PHE A 249 -8.56 -7.23 -3.86
C PHE A 249 -8.95 -8.42 -3.00
N ALA A 250 -8.12 -8.80 -2.04
CA ALA A 250 -8.46 -9.86 -1.08
C ALA A 250 -9.51 -9.39 -0.07
N ALA A 251 -9.61 -8.08 0.22
CA ALA A 251 -10.70 -7.53 1.03
C ALA A 251 -12.06 -7.61 0.31
N ALA A 252 -12.07 -7.58 -1.02
CA ALA A 252 -13.27 -7.79 -1.82
C ALA A 252 -13.70 -9.27 -1.88
N VAL A 253 -12.76 -10.22 -1.75
CA VAL A 253 -13.03 -11.68 -1.89
C VAL A 253 -14.11 -12.17 -0.92
N PRO A 254 -14.12 -11.86 0.40
CA PRO A 254 -15.21 -12.23 1.30
C PRO A 254 -16.58 -11.69 0.86
N GLY A 255 -16.61 -10.45 0.37
CA GLY A 255 -17.83 -9.82 -0.15
C GLY A 255 -18.33 -10.52 -1.43
N LEU A 256 -17.42 -10.88 -2.33
CA LEU A 256 -17.74 -11.64 -3.55
C LEU A 256 -18.23 -13.06 -3.26
N ILE A 257 -17.60 -13.77 -2.30
CA ILE A 257 -18.04 -15.11 -1.86
C ILE A 257 -19.42 -15.03 -1.21
N SER A 258 -19.65 -14.02 -0.38
CA SER A 258 -20.96 -13.78 0.25
C SER A 258 -22.01 -13.44 -0.80
N GLY A 259 -21.67 -12.63 -1.79
CA GLY A 259 -22.51 -12.30 -2.94
C GLY A 259 -22.87 -13.54 -3.77
N PHE A 260 -21.88 -14.40 -4.09
CA PHE A 260 -22.10 -15.67 -4.80
C PHE A 260 -23.05 -16.59 -4.02
N SER A 261 -22.81 -16.75 -2.71
CA SER A 261 -23.61 -17.60 -1.84
C SER A 261 -25.04 -17.07 -1.71
N GLY A 262 -25.19 -15.77 -1.43
CA GLY A 262 -26.48 -15.09 -1.35
C GLY A 262 -27.27 -15.16 -2.66
N LEU A 263 -26.60 -14.97 -3.80
CA LEU A 263 -27.23 -15.08 -5.11
C LEU A 263 -27.68 -16.50 -5.44
N THR A 264 -26.92 -17.52 -5.00
CA THR A 264 -27.34 -18.93 -5.09
C THR A 264 -28.65 -19.15 -4.31
N LEU A 265 -28.74 -18.65 -3.08
CA LEU A 265 -29.95 -18.73 -2.25
C LEU A 265 -31.13 -17.99 -2.88
N ILE A 266 -30.90 -16.79 -3.42
CA ILE A 266 -31.93 -16.00 -4.12
C ILE A 266 -32.45 -16.77 -5.34
N ILE A 267 -31.58 -17.34 -6.17
CA ILE A 267 -31.99 -18.10 -7.36
C ILE A 267 -32.81 -19.34 -6.94
N MET A 268 -32.42 -20.04 -5.87
CA MET A 268 -33.21 -21.16 -5.33
C MET A 268 -34.58 -20.72 -4.83
N ALA A 269 -34.66 -19.58 -4.13
CA ALA A 269 -35.93 -19.04 -3.66
C ALA A 269 -36.83 -18.62 -4.84
N LEU A 270 -36.27 -17.97 -5.86
CA LEU A 270 -37.02 -17.59 -7.07
C LEU A 270 -37.51 -18.82 -7.84
N ALA A 271 -36.70 -19.88 -7.95
CA ALA A 271 -37.10 -21.16 -8.51
C ALA A 271 -38.30 -21.76 -7.75
N ALA A 272 -38.22 -21.82 -6.42
CA ALA A 272 -39.32 -22.29 -5.57
C ALA A 272 -40.58 -21.42 -5.73
N CYS A 273 -40.44 -20.09 -5.76
CA CYS A 273 -41.55 -19.16 -5.98
C CYS A 273 -42.23 -19.36 -7.35
N MET A 274 -41.45 -19.55 -8.43
CA MET A 274 -42.00 -19.82 -9.76
C MET A 274 -42.87 -21.08 -9.80
N TRP A 275 -42.49 -22.10 -9.03
CA TRP A 275 -43.23 -23.36 -8.91
C TRP A 275 -44.46 -23.24 -8.01
N LEU A 276 -44.33 -22.60 -6.84
CA LEU A 276 -45.37 -22.51 -5.82
C LEU A 276 -46.48 -21.50 -6.17
N LEU A 277 -46.12 -20.31 -6.68
CA LEU A 277 -47.08 -19.21 -6.85
C LEU A 277 -47.98 -19.38 -8.08
N LYS A 278 -47.60 -20.26 -9.03
CA LYS A 278 -48.32 -20.61 -10.27
C LYS A 278 -48.91 -19.46 -11.12
N HIS A 279 -48.54 -18.21 -10.84
CA HIS A 279 -49.08 -17.04 -11.51
C HIS A 279 -48.48 -16.88 -12.92
N ARG A 280 -49.30 -17.11 -13.95
CA ARG A 280 -48.85 -17.24 -15.35
C ARG A 280 -48.13 -16.00 -15.87
N GLY A 281 -48.53 -14.80 -15.44
CA GLY A 281 -47.90 -13.53 -15.85
C GLY A 281 -46.48 -13.33 -15.29
N LEU A 282 -46.14 -13.96 -14.16
CA LEU A 282 -44.86 -13.75 -13.47
C LEU A 282 -43.79 -14.77 -13.87
N ARG A 283 -44.17 -15.95 -14.39
CA ARG A 283 -43.22 -17.03 -14.68
C ARG A 283 -42.22 -16.70 -15.78
N LYS A 284 -42.66 -16.04 -16.86
CA LYS A 284 -41.76 -15.62 -17.95
C LYS A 284 -40.73 -14.58 -17.50
N PRO A 285 -41.12 -13.46 -16.87
CA PRO A 285 -40.14 -12.48 -16.39
C PRO A 285 -39.24 -13.07 -15.29
N LEU A 286 -39.76 -13.93 -14.41
CA LEU A 286 -38.93 -14.62 -13.40
C LEU A 286 -37.91 -15.58 -14.03
N ALA A 287 -38.29 -16.34 -15.05
CA ALA A 287 -37.36 -17.25 -15.75
C ALA A 287 -36.23 -16.49 -16.45
N LEU A 288 -36.55 -15.37 -17.12
CA LEU A 288 -35.53 -14.49 -17.73
C LEU A 288 -34.65 -13.80 -16.66
N GLY A 289 -35.25 -13.38 -15.54
CA GLY A 289 -34.54 -12.81 -14.42
C GLY A 289 -33.55 -13.81 -13.80
N VAL A 290 -33.98 -15.04 -13.53
CA VAL A 290 -33.11 -16.11 -13.01
C VAL A 290 -31.97 -16.42 -13.99
N LEU A 291 -32.23 -16.40 -15.31
CA LEU A 291 -31.19 -16.56 -16.32
C LEU A 291 -30.13 -15.44 -16.26
N ALA A 292 -30.57 -14.18 -16.13
CA ALA A 292 -29.67 -13.03 -16.01
C ALA A 292 -28.88 -13.06 -14.68
N LEU A 293 -29.53 -13.45 -13.58
CA LEU A 293 -28.88 -13.66 -12.29
C LEU A 293 -27.87 -14.81 -12.35
N GLY A 294 -28.12 -15.86 -13.13
CA GLY A 294 -27.15 -16.94 -13.38
C GLY A 294 -25.88 -16.45 -14.09
N LEU A 295 -26.01 -15.52 -15.04
CA LEU A 295 -24.84 -14.89 -15.67
C LEU A 295 -24.05 -14.03 -14.67
N LEU A 296 -24.73 -13.24 -13.85
CA LEU A 296 -24.10 -12.48 -12.77
C LEU A 296 -23.40 -13.40 -11.76
N HIS A 297 -24.03 -14.53 -11.42
CA HIS A 297 -23.48 -15.56 -10.53
C HIS A 297 -22.18 -16.16 -11.08
N MET A 298 -22.15 -16.48 -12.38
CA MET A 298 -20.92 -16.91 -13.06
C MET A 298 -19.85 -15.82 -13.04
N GLY A 299 -20.24 -14.55 -13.24
CA GLY A 299 -19.35 -13.40 -13.13
C GLY A 299 -18.72 -13.27 -11.74
N LEU A 300 -19.51 -13.42 -10.67
CA LEU A 300 -19.01 -13.41 -9.30
C LEU A 300 -17.99 -14.53 -9.06
N PHE A 301 -18.27 -15.75 -9.54
CA PHE A 301 -17.35 -16.87 -9.41
C PHE A 301 -16.01 -16.62 -10.13
N GLU A 302 -16.03 -16.18 -11.39
CA GLU A 302 -14.80 -15.88 -12.13
C GLU A 302 -14.02 -14.71 -11.50
N MET A 303 -14.71 -13.73 -10.91
CA MET A 303 -14.07 -12.65 -10.15
C MET A 303 -13.39 -13.16 -8.88
N VAL A 304 -14.05 -14.01 -8.07
CA VAL A 304 -13.40 -14.64 -6.90
C VAL A 304 -12.13 -15.36 -7.32
N ARG A 305 -12.18 -16.16 -8.39
CA ARG A 305 -11.04 -16.91 -8.91
C ARG A 305 -9.92 -15.98 -9.39
N GLU A 306 -10.25 -14.94 -10.15
CA GLU A 306 -9.28 -13.98 -10.67
C GLU A 306 -8.58 -13.21 -9.54
N HIS A 307 -9.33 -12.79 -8.52
CA HIS A 307 -8.82 -12.03 -7.39
C HIS A 307 -7.95 -12.89 -6.48
N ALA A 308 -8.37 -14.15 -6.23
CA ALA A 308 -7.64 -15.06 -5.35
C ALA A 308 -6.22 -15.37 -5.84
N ARG A 309 -5.97 -15.34 -7.16
CA ARG A 309 -4.62 -15.59 -7.69
C ARG A 309 -3.75 -14.34 -7.82
N LYS A 310 -4.29 -13.12 -7.69
CA LYS A 310 -3.47 -11.89 -7.80
C LYS A 310 -2.40 -11.85 -6.71
N PRO A 311 -1.18 -11.37 -7.01
CA PRO A 311 -0.72 -10.64 -8.20
C PRO A 311 -0.34 -11.53 -9.39
N TRP A 312 -0.63 -12.83 -9.33
CA TRP A 312 -0.15 -13.83 -10.28
C TRP A 312 -1.16 -14.14 -11.39
N ILE A 313 -0.63 -14.60 -12.53
CA ILE A 313 -1.40 -15.49 -13.42
C ILE A 313 -1.15 -16.95 -13.04
N ILE A 314 0.11 -17.27 -12.70
CA ILE A 314 0.55 -18.57 -12.19
C ILE A 314 1.47 -18.29 -10.99
N PRO A 315 1.03 -18.59 -9.75
CA PRO A 315 1.80 -18.32 -8.54
C PRO A 315 3.26 -18.79 -8.61
N GLY A 316 4.20 -17.88 -8.32
CA GLY A 316 5.64 -18.14 -8.33
C GLY A 316 6.30 -18.22 -9.72
N VAL A 317 5.53 -18.12 -10.80
CA VAL A 317 6.01 -18.40 -12.17
C VAL A 317 5.83 -17.20 -13.08
N LEU A 318 4.62 -16.62 -13.09
CA LEU A 318 4.26 -15.47 -13.93
C LEU A 318 3.30 -14.54 -13.20
N TYR A 319 3.65 -13.26 -13.17
CA TYR A 319 2.80 -12.19 -12.67
C TYR A 319 1.67 -11.84 -13.65
N ALA A 320 0.66 -11.12 -13.15
CA ALA A 320 -0.48 -10.58 -13.91
C ALA A 320 -0.10 -9.73 -15.13
N ASN A 321 1.12 -9.20 -15.15
CA ASN A 321 1.70 -8.45 -16.26
C ASN A 321 2.58 -9.29 -17.20
N ASN A 322 2.47 -10.63 -17.15
CA ASN A 322 3.22 -11.55 -18.00
C ASN A 322 4.74 -11.54 -17.77
N LEU A 323 5.22 -10.96 -16.67
CA LEU A 323 6.64 -11.00 -16.30
C LEU A 323 6.94 -12.11 -15.28
N SER A 324 8.09 -12.76 -15.44
CA SER A 324 8.56 -13.79 -14.52
C SER A 324 9.39 -13.18 -13.39
N PRO A 325 9.18 -13.57 -12.11
CA PRO A 325 9.99 -13.10 -11.00
C PRO A 325 11.48 -13.45 -11.14
N GLN A 326 11.82 -14.50 -11.87
CA GLN A 326 13.21 -14.94 -12.07
C GLN A 326 14.09 -13.89 -12.76
N HIS A 327 13.49 -13.02 -13.59
CA HIS A 327 14.20 -11.97 -14.30
C HIS A 327 14.24 -10.63 -13.56
N ALA A 328 13.64 -10.52 -12.37
CA ALA A 328 13.50 -9.24 -11.66
C ALA A 328 14.85 -8.56 -11.39
N GLY A 329 15.83 -9.32 -10.87
CA GLY A 329 17.15 -8.78 -10.51
C GLY A 329 17.90 -8.20 -11.71
N GLU A 330 17.92 -8.93 -12.83
CA GLU A 330 18.55 -8.47 -14.07
C GLU A 330 17.82 -7.27 -14.66
N LEU A 331 16.50 -7.34 -14.81
CA LEU A 331 15.69 -6.27 -15.42
C LEU A 331 15.73 -4.97 -14.62
N ASN A 332 15.86 -5.06 -13.29
CA ASN A 332 16.01 -3.87 -12.44
C ASN A 332 17.38 -3.20 -12.57
N GLN A 333 18.39 -3.90 -13.12
CA GLN A 333 19.72 -3.36 -13.38
C GLN A 333 19.90 -2.89 -14.83
N SER A 334 19.48 -3.70 -15.81
CA SER A 334 19.67 -3.44 -17.24
C SER A 334 18.52 -2.69 -17.91
N GLY A 335 17.39 -2.55 -17.21
CA GLY A 335 16.14 -2.00 -17.73
C GLY A 335 15.32 -3.02 -18.52
N LEU A 336 14.00 -2.90 -18.48
CA LEU A 336 13.04 -3.72 -19.21
C LEU A 336 13.26 -3.67 -20.73
N ARG A 337 13.72 -2.53 -21.26
CA ARG A 337 14.04 -2.37 -22.68
C ARG A 337 15.10 -3.36 -23.18
N SER A 338 16.02 -3.81 -22.30
CA SER A 338 17.10 -4.74 -22.67
C SER A 338 16.60 -6.09 -23.16
N ARG A 339 15.37 -6.48 -22.76
CA ARG A 339 14.75 -7.77 -23.09
C ARG A 339 13.45 -7.66 -23.88
N SER A 340 13.12 -6.47 -24.38
CA SER A 340 11.89 -6.25 -25.13
C SER A 340 12.20 -5.57 -26.46
N PRO A 341 12.21 -6.30 -27.59
CA PRO A 341 12.35 -5.71 -28.92
C PRO A 341 11.31 -4.61 -29.17
N TRP A 342 10.13 -4.74 -28.56
CA TRP A 342 9.02 -3.81 -28.64
C TRP A 342 9.20 -2.53 -27.81
N LEU A 343 10.19 -2.51 -26.90
CA LEU A 343 10.63 -1.31 -26.19
C LEU A 343 12.00 -0.81 -26.69
N ALA A 344 12.63 -1.53 -27.63
CA ALA A 344 13.96 -1.23 -28.16
C ALA A 344 13.96 -0.27 -29.37
N GLY A 345 12.78 0.03 -29.94
CA GLY A 345 12.61 1.03 -31.01
C GLY A 345 12.72 2.50 -30.55
N ASP A 346 12.55 3.44 -31.48
CA ASP A 346 12.83 4.87 -31.24
C ASP A 346 11.94 5.49 -30.13
N GLN A 347 12.63 5.89 -29.06
CA GLN A 347 12.19 6.50 -27.80
C GLN A 347 11.40 5.59 -26.84
N LEU A 348 12.10 5.15 -25.78
CA LEU A 348 11.50 4.65 -24.54
C LEU A 348 10.67 5.75 -23.89
N THR A 349 9.37 5.51 -23.73
CA THR A 349 8.43 6.45 -23.09
C THR A 349 7.70 5.78 -21.93
N GLY A 350 7.23 6.58 -20.97
CA GLY A 350 6.39 6.09 -19.86
C GLY A 350 5.12 5.41 -20.35
N ARG A 351 4.52 5.89 -21.46
CA ARG A 351 3.37 5.25 -22.11
C ARG A 351 3.68 3.82 -22.56
N ASN A 352 4.84 3.58 -23.16
CA ASN A 352 5.23 2.24 -23.60
C ASN A 352 5.53 1.31 -22.41
N LEU A 353 6.11 1.85 -21.33
CA LEU A 353 6.29 1.11 -20.07
C LEU A 353 4.95 0.75 -19.40
N PHE A 354 3.96 1.65 -19.44
CA PHE A 354 2.61 1.36 -18.95
C PHE A 354 1.96 0.22 -19.74
N LYS A 355 2.05 0.24 -21.07
CA LYS A 355 1.56 -0.87 -21.91
C LYS A 355 2.23 -2.19 -21.52
N ALA A 356 3.52 -2.15 -21.24
CA ALA A 356 4.32 -3.33 -20.92
C ALA A 356 3.99 -3.96 -19.57
N GLN A 357 3.71 -3.15 -18.55
CA GLN A 357 3.65 -3.63 -17.17
C GLN A 357 2.32 -3.42 -16.46
N CYS A 358 1.51 -2.46 -16.91
CA CYS A 358 0.33 -1.99 -16.18
C CYS A 358 -0.97 -2.24 -16.92
N LEU A 359 -0.98 -2.12 -18.26
CA LEU A 359 -2.19 -2.20 -19.10
C LEU A 359 -2.93 -3.54 -19.00
N SER A 360 -2.22 -4.63 -18.66
CA SER A 360 -2.83 -5.94 -18.41
C SER A 360 -3.88 -5.91 -17.29
N CYS A 361 -3.71 -5.02 -16.32
CA CYS A 361 -4.56 -4.92 -15.12
C CYS A 361 -5.31 -3.58 -15.03
N HIS A 362 -4.74 -2.50 -15.54
CA HIS A 362 -5.26 -1.15 -15.42
C HIS A 362 -5.79 -0.61 -16.75
N SER A 363 -6.94 0.05 -16.69
CA SER A 363 -7.43 0.88 -17.77
C SER A 363 -6.97 2.32 -17.60
N VAL A 364 -7.10 3.12 -18.67
CA VAL A 364 -6.98 4.57 -18.64
C VAL A 364 -8.34 5.13 -19.04
N GLY A 365 -9.09 5.59 -18.05
CA GLY A 365 -10.45 6.06 -18.21
C GLY A 365 -11.50 5.02 -18.55
N GLY A 366 -11.20 3.77 -18.23
CA GLY A 366 -12.12 2.66 -18.38
C GLY A 366 -13.03 2.44 -17.18
N PRO A 367 -14.03 1.56 -17.33
CA PRO A 367 -14.97 1.23 -16.26
C PRO A 367 -14.38 0.29 -15.19
N ILE A 368 -13.21 -0.32 -15.44
CA ILE A 368 -12.57 -1.28 -14.53
C ILE A 368 -11.12 -0.86 -14.28
N ASN A 369 -10.72 -0.81 -13.00
CA ASN A 369 -9.35 -0.56 -12.55
C ASN A 369 -8.68 0.65 -13.22
N ASP A 370 -9.40 1.78 -13.33
CA ASP A 370 -8.85 3.02 -13.91
C ASP A 370 -7.64 3.49 -13.08
N ILE A 371 -6.51 3.69 -13.75
CA ILE A 371 -5.26 4.15 -13.12
C ILE A 371 -5.30 5.64 -12.76
N ARG A 372 -6.15 6.43 -13.41
CA ARG A 372 -6.20 7.89 -13.24
C ARG A 372 -6.45 8.30 -11.77
N PRO A 373 -7.56 7.91 -11.12
CA PRO A 373 -7.80 8.29 -9.72
C PRO A 373 -6.76 7.72 -8.75
N LEU A 374 -6.07 6.64 -9.13
CA LEU A 374 -5.03 6.03 -8.29
C LEU A 374 -3.71 6.80 -8.33
N THR A 375 -3.46 7.57 -9.38
CA THR A 375 -2.20 8.28 -9.64
C THR A 375 -2.30 9.80 -9.48
N GLU A 376 -3.51 10.35 -9.54
CA GLU A 376 -3.79 11.80 -9.49
C GLU A 376 -3.15 12.52 -8.29
N ARG A 377 -3.12 11.87 -7.11
CA ARG A 377 -2.57 12.48 -5.88
C ARG A 377 -1.04 12.55 -5.84
N TYR A 378 -0.34 11.84 -6.73
CA TYR A 378 1.11 11.72 -6.64
C TYR A 378 1.80 12.82 -7.43
N THR A 379 2.88 13.36 -6.86
CA THR A 379 3.91 14.03 -7.65
C THR A 379 4.71 13.00 -8.45
N PRO A 380 5.39 13.37 -9.56
CA PRO A 380 6.20 12.42 -10.32
C PRO A 380 7.27 11.73 -9.47
N GLN A 381 7.92 12.47 -8.57
CA GLN A 381 8.92 11.92 -7.65
C GLN A 381 8.27 10.96 -6.63
N GLY A 382 7.11 11.34 -6.06
CA GLY A 382 6.37 10.49 -5.12
C GLY A 382 5.87 9.20 -5.74
N LEU A 383 5.33 9.25 -6.97
CA LEU A 383 4.95 8.03 -7.69
C LEU A 383 6.17 7.16 -7.99
N GLY A 384 7.32 7.78 -8.33
CA GLY A 384 8.59 7.07 -8.48
C GLY A 384 9.02 6.30 -7.21
N GLN A 385 8.80 6.85 -6.02
CA GLN A 385 9.02 6.13 -4.74
C GLN A 385 7.99 5.01 -4.54
N ALA A 386 6.72 5.28 -4.81
CA ALA A 386 5.65 4.29 -4.67
C ALA A 386 5.90 3.06 -5.56
N LEU A 387 6.32 3.29 -6.81
CA LEU A 387 6.70 2.23 -7.76
C LEU A 387 7.95 1.45 -7.28
N ALA A 388 8.89 2.10 -6.60
CA ALA A 388 10.11 1.46 -6.12
C ALA A 388 9.83 0.41 -5.02
N GLY A 389 8.89 0.69 -4.13
CA GLY A 389 8.46 -0.25 -3.07
C GLY A 389 7.23 -1.08 -3.40
N GLN A 390 6.73 -0.99 -4.63
CA GLN A 390 5.56 -1.74 -5.08
C GLN A 390 5.77 -3.25 -4.92
N GLY A 391 4.75 -3.95 -4.43
CA GLY A 391 4.81 -5.40 -4.22
C GLY A 391 5.46 -5.85 -2.92
N VAL A 392 6.06 -4.96 -2.12
CA VAL A 392 6.72 -5.33 -0.84
C VAL A 392 5.71 -5.44 0.31
N LEU A 393 5.03 -4.35 0.65
CA LEU A 393 3.96 -4.38 1.67
C LEU A 393 2.62 -4.75 1.03
N HIS A 394 2.33 -4.14 -0.12
CA HIS A 394 1.12 -4.39 -0.89
C HIS A 394 1.39 -5.44 -1.97
N THR A 395 1.23 -6.72 -1.61
CA THR A 395 1.57 -7.85 -2.47
C THR A 395 0.55 -8.15 -3.56
N TYR A 396 -0.60 -7.47 -3.61
CA TYR A 396 -1.66 -7.72 -4.60
C TYR A 396 -1.33 -7.20 -6.02
N MET A 397 -0.28 -6.38 -6.14
CA MET A 397 0.26 -5.89 -7.41
C MET A 397 1.68 -6.46 -7.62
N PRO A 398 2.05 -6.84 -8.85
CA PRO A 398 3.44 -7.23 -9.15
C PRO A 398 4.43 -6.10 -8.78
N PRO A 399 5.67 -6.40 -8.39
CA PRO A 399 6.70 -5.38 -8.27
C PRO A 399 6.97 -4.71 -9.63
N PHE A 400 7.53 -3.50 -9.61
CA PHE A 400 8.00 -2.85 -10.83
C PHE A 400 9.25 -3.57 -11.38
N PHE A 401 9.29 -3.78 -12.69
CA PHE A 401 10.44 -4.36 -13.40
C PHE A 401 11.08 -3.30 -14.29
N GLY A 402 12.28 -2.86 -13.97
CA GLY A 402 13.00 -1.87 -14.76
C GLY A 402 13.96 -1.04 -13.94
N ASP A 403 14.81 -0.30 -14.64
CA ASP A 403 15.80 0.56 -14.00
C ASP A 403 15.17 1.85 -13.41
N ALA A 404 16.00 2.64 -12.70
CA ALA A 404 15.53 3.88 -12.09
C ALA A 404 15.01 4.91 -13.11
N ARG A 405 15.57 4.93 -14.32
CA ARG A 405 15.17 5.85 -15.39
C ARG A 405 13.82 5.44 -15.98
N GLU A 406 13.62 4.16 -16.26
CA GLU A 406 12.35 3.61 -16.72
C GLU A 406 11.25 3.88 -15.69
N ARG A 407 11.54 3.65 -14.40
CA ARG A 407 10.59 3.96 -13.32
C ARG A 407 10.18 5.43 -13.32
N GLN A 408 11.14 6.34 -13.48
CA GLN A 408 10.85 7.77 -13.53
C GLN A 408 10.02 8.13 -14.76
N LEU A 409 10.37 7.62 -15.95
CA LEU A 409 9.59 7.84 -17.18
C LEU A 409 8.14 7.38 -17.03
N LEU A 410 7.91 6.22 -16.40
CA LEU A 410 6.57 5.72 -16.11
C LEU A 410 5.85 6.64 -15.12
N ALA A 411 6.52 7.08 -14.05
CA ALA A 411 5.96 7.99 -13.07
C ALA A 411 5.54 9.32 -13.70
N ASP A 412 6.42 9.94 -14.49
CA ASP A 412 6.16 11.20 -15.19
C ASP A 412 4.95 11.08 -16.13
N TRP A 413 4.83 9.97 -16.87
CA TRP A 413 3.68 9.77 -17.74
C TRP A 413 2.38 9.53 -16.96
N LEU A 414 2.42 8.77 -15.87
CA LEU A 414 1.24 8.50 -15.04
C LEU A 414 0.74 9.73 -14.29
N THR A 415 1.63 10.63 -13.87
CA THR A 415 1.24 11.87 -13.18
C THR A 415 1.00 13.01 -14.17
N GLN A 416 1.97 13.32 -15.03
CA GLN A 416 1.87 14.48 -15.93
C GLN A 416 1.25 14.15 -17.29
N GLY A 417 1.57 12.98 -17.85
CA GLY A 417 1.06 12.56 -19.15
C GLY A 417 -0.45 12.27 -19.15
N LEU A 418 -1.01 11.80 -18.03
CA LEU A 418 -2.44 11.50 -17.88
C LEU A 418 -3.26 12.65 -17.31
N HIS A 419 -2.69 13.44 -16.39
CA HIS A 419 -3.43 14.50 -15.67
C HIS A 419 -3.06 15.91 -16.12
N GLY A 420 -2.05 16.05 -16.98
CA GLY A 420 -1.44 17.34 -17.32
C GLY A 420 -0.31 17.72 -16.35
N PRO A 421 0.48 18.75 -16.66
CA PRO A 421 1.56 19.18 -15.78
C PRO A 421 1.00 19.58 -14.41
N HIS A 422 1.48 18.93 -13.36
CA HIS A 422 1.27 19.42 -12.01
C HIS A 422 1.96 20.77 -11.90
N THR A 423 1.22 21.83 -11.57
CA THR A 423 1.82 23.08 -11.14
C THR A 423 2.60 22.75 -9.88
N GLU A 424 3.94 22.76 -9.92
CA GLU A 424 4.73 22.75 -8.69
C GLU A 424 4.24 23.92 -7.85
N ALA A 425 3.55 23.61 -6.75
CA ALA A 425 3.14 24.62 -5.81
C ALA A 425 4.42 25.34 -5.38
N ALA A 426 4.50 26.65 -5.66
CA ALA A 426 5.64 27.44 -5.28
C ALA A 426 5.96 27.15 -3.82
N THR A 427 7.20 26.75 -3.56
CA THR A 427 7.79 26.69 -2.22
C THR A 427 7.29 27.89 -1.43
N PRO A 428 6.49 27.70 -0.37
CA PRO A 428 6.13 28.81 0.48
C PRO A 428 7.44 29.40 1.00
N GLN A 429 7.83 30.57 0.49
CA GLN A 429 8.83 31.38 1.18
C GLN A 429 8.22 31.62 2.54
N GLY A 430 8.87 31.13 3.60
CA GLY A 430 8.38 31.25 4.96
C GLY A 430 7.99 32.70 5.21
N ALA A 431 6.70 32.99 5.16
CA ALA A 431 6.18 34.25 5.59
C ALA A 431 6.38 34.21 7.09
N SER A 432 7.51 34.77 7.54
CA SER A 432 7.67 35.19 8.92
C SER A 432 6.53 36.16 9.15
N THR A 433 5.40 35.67 9.65
CA THR A 433 4.37 36.52 10.24
C THR A 433 5.09 37.28 11.31
N VAL A 434 5.36 38.55 11.02
CA VAL A 434 6.02 39.47 11.93
C VAL A 434 5.16 39.49 13.19
N SER A 435 5.62 38.79 14.22
CA SER A 435 5.11 39.03 15.57
C SER A 435 5.36 40.50 15.88
N SER A 436 4.54 41.08 16.75
CA SER A 436 4.80 42.40 17.35
C SER A 436 6.30 42.62 17.59
N PRO A 437 6.86 43.80 17.26
CA PRO A 437 8.30 44.02 17.32
C PRO A 437 8.80 43.70 18.73
N LEU A 438 9.66 42.68 18.82
CA LEU A 438 10.38 42.39 20.06
C LEU A 438 11.37 43.54 20.32
N PRO A 439 11.63 43.90 21.58
CA PRO A 439 12.70 44.84 21.94
C PRO A 439 14.04 44.41 21.33
N GLU A 440 14.89 45.38 20.99
CA GLU A 440 16.26 45.08 20.57
C GLU A 440 17.03 44.42 21.73
N PRO A 441 17.74 43.29 21.47
CA PRO A 441 18.49 42.61 22.53
C PRO A 441 19.67 43.49 22.98
N ARG A 442 19.73 43.72 24.28
CA ARG A 442 20.81 44.38 25.02
C ARG A 442 21.64 43.34 25.75
N THR A 443 22.61 42.79 25.04
CA THR A 443 23.53 41.81 25.59
C THR A 443 24.66 42.50 26.35
N ARG A 444 24.91 42.12 27.62
CA ARG A 444 25.98 42.67 28.48
C ARG A 444 26.92 41.56 28.94
N LYS A 445 28.19 41.89 29.23
CA LYS A 445 29.14 40.92 29.79
C LYS A 445 28.93 40.66 31.28
N GLU A 446 28.35 41.59 32.04
CA GLU A 446 28.14 41.45 33.48
C GLU A 446 26.67 41.74 33.85
N PRO A 447 25.88 40.71 34.24
CA PRO A 447 26.15 39.27 34.13
C PRO A 447 25.97 38.75 32.70
N VAL A 448 26.56 37.59 32.37
CA VAL A 448 26.36 36.88 31.09
C VAL A 448 25.06 36.09 31.16
N LEU A 449 24.19 36.28 30.16
CA LEU A 449 23.00 35.46 29.95
C LEU A 449 23.22 34.54 28.74
N LEU A 450 23.16 33.23 28.95
CA LEU A 450 23.14 32.23 27.89
C LEU A 450 21.74 31.63 27.82
N ALA A 451 21.13 31.59 26.64
CA ALA A 451 19.82 30.98 26.44
C ALA A 451 19.80 30.09 25.20
N TRP A 452 19.02 29.00 25.26
CA TRP A 452 18.89 28.06 24.16
C TRP A 452 17.53 27.35 24.18
N ARG A 453 17.18 26.75 23.04
CA ARG A 453 16.00 25.90 22.91
C ARG A 453 16.39 24.45 23.16
N ARG A 454 15.67 23.76 24.04
CA ARG A 454 15.89 22.32 24.28
C ARG A 454 15.35 21.45 23.13
N THR A 455 14.38 21.98 22.39
CA THR A 455 13.74 21.32 21.26
C THR A 455 14.69 21.19 20.07
N GLN A 456 14.84 19.96 19.60
CA GLN A 456 15.76 19.60 18.51
C GLN A 456 15.33 20.14 17.13
N GLY A 457 14.25 20.91 17.03
CA GLY A 457 13.77 21.50 15.78
C GLY A 457 13.03 20.54 14.84
N ASN A 458 12.83 19.26 15.20
CA ASN A 458 12.18 18.30 14.31
C ASN A 458 10.71 18.71 14.16
N GLY A 459 10.34 19.33 13.03
CA GLY A 459 8.99 19.79 12.74
C GLY A 459 7.89 18.83 13.21
N ARG A 460 6.77 19.36 13.70
CA ARG A 460 5.75 18.50 14.31
C ARG A 460 5.06 17.66 13.23
N LEU A 461 4.71 16.42 13.58
CA LEU A 461 3.67 15.70 12.83
C LEU A 461 2.32 16.29 13.26
N GLN A 462 1.99 17.44 12.67
CA GLN A 462 0.83 18.26 12.97
C GLN A 462 0.10 18.62 11.67
N SER A 463 -1.22 18.58 11.75
CA SER A 463 -2.15 19.05 10.72
C SER A 463 -3.42 19.56 11.42
N PRO A 464 -4.33 20.22 10.67
CA PRO A 464 -5.66 20.54 11.19
C PRO A 464 -6.47 19.30 11.62
N LEU A 465 -6.22 18.13 11.03
CA LEU A 465 -7.02 16.92 11.25
C LEU A 465 -6.44 15.95 12.28
N PHE A 466 -5.12 15.93 12.47
CA PHE A 466 -4.46 15.05 13.43
C PHE A 466 -3.12 15.58 13.97
N VAL A 467 -2.74 15.06 15.13
CA VAL A 467 -1.46 15.32 15.82
C VAL A 467 -0.84 14.04 16.37
N SER A 468 0.49 13.91 16.34
CA SER A 468 1.15 12.68 16.82
C SER A 468 1.09 12.45 18.34
N ALA A 469 1.10 13.50 19.15
CA ALA A 469 1.15 13.43 20.61
C ALA A 469 0.46 14.65 21.26
N LYS A 470 0.25 14.61 22.59
CA LYS A 470 0.21 15.86 23.36
C LYS A 470 1.43 16.70 22.96
N PRO A 471 1.32 18.02 22.87
CA PRO A 471 2.36 18.88 22.31
C PRO A 471 3.67 18.56 23.03
N VAL A 472 4.76 18.33 22.31
CA VAL A 472 6.08 18.34 22.97
C VAL A 472 6.21 19.76 23.49
N PRO A 473 6.20 19.95 24.81
CA PRO A 473 6.21 21.29 25.36
C PRO A 473 7.48 21.97 24.88
N GLN A 474 7.34 23.19 24.35
CA GLN A 474 8.50 23.97 23.96
C GLN A 474 9.18 24.42 25.25
N ARG A 475 10.46 24.06 25.38
CA ARG A 475 11.27 24.39 26.53
C ARG A 475 12.41 25.31 26.10
N ILE A 476 12.46 26.48 26.71
CA ILE A 476 13.59 27.39 26.64
C ILE A 476 14.34 27.27 27.96
N GLN A 477 15.66 27.14 27.86
CA GLN A 477 16.55 27.11 29.01
C GLN A 477 17.47 28.32 28.99
N ALA A 478 17.85 28.76 30.17
CA ALA A 478 18.83 29.83 30.33
C ALA A 478 19.71 29.59 31.56
N ALA A 479 20.96 30.02 31.44
CA ALA A 479 21.92 30.10 32.53
C ALA A 479 22.43 31.54 32.62
N MET A 480 22.48 32.07 33.83
CA MET A 480 23.06 33.37 34.11
C MET A 480 24.37 33.17 34.84
N VAL A 481 25.47 33.68 34.30
CA VAL A 481 26.82 33.49 34.82
C VAL A 481 27.39 34.85 35.19
N MET A 482 27.87 34.99 36.42
CA MET A 482 28.64 36.17 36.81
C MET A 482 30.10 35.96 36.41
N PRO A 483 30.70 36.86 35.60
CA PRO A 483 32.10 36.74 35.29
C PRO A 483 33.01 36.88 36.50
N GLY A 484 34.12 36.15 36.51
CA GLY A 484 35.13 36.24 37.55
C GLY A 484 36.26 35.23 37.34
N ASP A 485 37.20 35.16 38.28
CA ASP A 485 38.25 34.13 38.27
C ASP A 485 37.64 32.72 38.38
N PHE A 486 36.60 32.61 39.20
CA PHE A 486 35.73 31.44 39.34
C PHE A 486 34.30 31.86 39.01
N PRO A 487 33.86 31.71 37.74
CA PRO A 487 32.52 32.14 37.34
C PRO A 487 31.45 31.33 38.08
N GLU A 488 30.43 32.01 38.58
CA GLU A 488 29.34 31.36 39.33
C GLU A 488 28.00 31.55 38.60
N VAL A 489 27.17 30.51 38.62
CA VAL A 489 25.78 30.60 38.14
C VAL A 489 24.99 31.41 39.16
N VAL A 490 24.42 32.53 38.73
CA VAL A 490 23.70 33.46 39.61
C VAL A 490 22.29 32.95 39.87
N LEU A 491 21.99 32.67 41.14
CA LEU A 491 20.68 32.20 41.60
C LEU A 491 19.93 33.25 42.44
N ASP A 492 20.66 34.03 43.25
CA ASP A 492 20.06 34.95 44.21
C ASP A 492 19.60 36.28 43.58
N GLY A 493 18.34 36.65 43.80
CA GLY A 493 17.76 37.94 43.38
C GLY A 493 17.46 38.07 41.87
N ALA A 494 17.74 37.04 41.09
CA ALA A 494 17.53 37.02 39.64
C ALA A 494 16.14 36.47 39.28
N GLU A 495 15.41 37.19 38.44
CA GLU A 495 14.16 36.74 37.81
C GLU A 495 14.35 36.67 36.29
N LEU A 496 14.03 35.53 35.69
CA LEU A 496 14.09 35.37 34.25
C LEU A 496 12.69 35.21 33.64
N SER A 497 12.51 35.79 32.45
CA SER A 497 11.29 35.63 31.67
C SER A 497 11.58 35.46 30.18
N VAL A 498 10.65 34.83 29.47
CA VAL A 498 10.66 34.69 28.02
C VAL A 498 9.51 35.49 27.45
N THR A 499 9.80 36.42 26.55
CA THR A 499 8.79 37.14 25.77
C THR A 499 8.61 36.48 24.40
N SER A 500 7.38 36.07 24.08
CA SER A 500 7.00 35.44 22.80
C SER A 500 5.62 35.92 22.38
N GLY A 501 5.47 36.40 21.14
CA GLY A 501 4.18 36.88 20.63
C GLY A 501 3.61 38.11 21.36
N GLY A 502 4.45 38.83 22.14
CA GLY A 502 4.05 39.99 22.95
C GLY A 502 3.73 39.66 24.42
N ASP A 503 3.62 38.38 24.78
CA ASP A 503 3.40 37.95 26.16
C ASP A 503 4.73 37.57 26.83
N ALA A 504 4.90 37.95 28.10
CA ALA A 504 6.03 37.55 28.94
C ALA A 504 5.65 36.35 29.84
N TYR A 505 6.52 35.35 29.88
CA TYR A 505 6.33 34.11 30.63
C TYR A 505 7.49 33.94 31.63
N PRO A 506 7.23 33.80 32.94
CA PRO A 506 8.29 33.59 33.91
C PRO A 506 8.98 32.23 33.70
N MET A 507 10.28 32.19 33.94
CA MET A 507 11.08 30.96 33.97
C MET A 507 11.17 30.46 35.43
N ALA A 508 11.19 29.15 35.62
CA ALA A 508 11.43 28.52 36.92
C ALA A 508 12.81 27.86 36.92
N PHE A 509 13.55 27.97 38.02
CA PHE A 509 14.82 27.26 38.17
C PHE A 509 14.58 25.75 38.34
N ASP A 510 15.32 24.94 37.60
CA ASP A 510 15.28 23.47 37.63
C ASP A 510 16.60 22.96 38.22
N ASP A 511 16.55 22.44 39.46
CA ASP A 511 17.72 22.03 40.24
C ASP A 511 18.50 20.87 39.58
N ASP A 512 17.79 19.95 38.93
CA ASP A 512 18.43 18.82 38.25
C ASP A 512 19.25 19.32 37.04
N LEU A 513 18.67 20.24 36.28
CA LEU A 513 19.32 20.81 35.10
C LEU A 513 20.32 21.93 35.44
N GLY A 514 20.20 22.55 36.61
CA GLY A 514 20.99 23.73 36.99
C GLY A 514 20.69 24.95 36.11
N THR A 515 19.47 25.07 35.59
CA THR A 515 19.10 26.13 34.62
C THR A 515 17.71 26.68 34.89
N TRP A 516 17.48 27.92 34.47
CA TRP A 516 16.13 28.48 34.37
C TRP A 516 15.40 27.86 33.18
N VAL A 517 14.16 27.42 33.38
CA VAL A 517 13.34 26.74 32.38
C VAL A 517 12.00 27.45 32.23
N ALA A 518 11.66 27.84 31.00
CA ALA A 518 10.29 28.16 30.62
C ALA A 518 9.72 27.01 29.80
N GLU A 519 8.56 26.51 30.22
CA GLU A 519 7.83 25.45 29.53
C GLU A 519 6.43 25.93 29.13
N ALA A 520 6.06 25.75 27.86
CA ALA A 520 4.74 26.14 27.38
C ALA A 520 4.02 25.06 26.54
N GLY A 521 2.68 25.15 26.55
CA GLY A 521 1.76 24.33 25.75
C GLY A 521 1.76 24.67 24.25
N GLN A 522 0.72 24.27 23.50
CA GLN A 522 0.70 24.40 22.03
C GLN A 522 0.95 25.83 21.53
N GLY A 523 1.79 25.95 20.51
CA GLY A 523 2.01 27.17 19.73
C GLY A 523 2.87 28.24 20.41
N ARG A 524 3.06 28.16 21.73
CA ARG A 524 3.92 29.08 22.47
C ARG A 524 5.40 28.76 22.24
N PHE A 525 6.21 29.82 22.18
CA PHE A 525 7.63 29.79 21.87
C PHE A 525 8.00 29.31 20.46
N ASN A 526 7.05 29.15 19.53
CA ASN A 526 7.38 28.83 18.14
C ASN A 526 8.01 30.03 17.41
N ASP A 527 7.61 31.26 17.75
CA ASP A 527 8.20 32.49 17.19
C ASP A 527 9.56 32.82 17.82
N SER A 528 10.20 33.89 17.34
CA SER A 528 11.35 34.49 18.01
C SER A 528 11.02 34.74 19.49
N CYS A 529 11.96 34.42 20.37
CA CYS A 529 11.78 34.55 21.81
C CYS A 529 12.87 35.44 22.38
N LEU A 530 12.49 36.48 23.11
CA LEU A 530 13.43 37.32 23.85
C LEU A 530 13.49 36.81 25.29
N VAL A 531 14.65 36.31 25.71
CA VAL A 531 14.90 35.92 27.10
C VAL A 531 15.46 37.12 27.83
N THR A 532 14.84 37.50 28.94
CA THR A 532 15.18 38.69 29.72
C THR A 532 15.50 38.28 31.15
N ALA A 533 16.65 38.73 31.66
CA ALA A 533 17.02 38.62 33.07
C ALA A 533 16.87 39.97 33.77
N THR A 534 16.24 39.96 34.94
CA THR A 534 16.02 41.14 35.78
C THR A 534 16.45 40.87 37.22
N ALA A 535 16.87 41.91 37.93
CA ALA A 535 17.00 41.90 39.40
C ALA A 535 16.46 43.22 39.96
N ASP A 536 15.69 43.16 41.05
CA ASP A 536 15.03 44.32 41.66
C ASP A 536 14.26 45.22 40.67
N GLY A 537 13.66 44.60 39.64
CA GLY A 537 12.91 45.29 38.58
C GLY A 537 13.77 46.00 37.53
N GLN A 538 15.10 45.89 37.58
CA GLN A 538 16.02 46.39 36.55
C GLN A 538 16.44 45.28 35.58
N GLU A 539 16.43 45.59 34.28
CA GLU A 539 16.94 44.70 33.23
C GLU A 539 18.47 44.56 33.32
N LEU A 540 18.92 43.33 33.51
CA LEU A 540 20.34 42.98 33.55
C LEU A 540 20.87 42.67 32.16
N ASN A 541 20.20 41.77 31.44
CA ASN A 541 20.67 41.25 30.16
C ASN A 541 19.50 40.65 29.35
N THR A 542 19.65 40.61 28.02
CA THR A 542 18.67 39.98 27.12
C THR A 542 19.34 39.20 25.98
N VAL A 543 18.72 38.08 25.61
CA VAL A 543 19.15 37.21 24.50
C VAL A 543 17.96 36.95 23.58
N LEU A 544 18.16 37.14 22.27
CA LEU A 544 17.16 36.85 21.26
C LEU A 544 17.40 35.47 20.63
N LEU A 545 16.42 34.57 20.80
CA LEU A 545 16.39 33.27 20.16
C LEU A 545 15.59 33.34 18.84
N PRO A 546 16.07 32.73 17.75
CA PRO A 546 15.32 32.64 16.50
C PRO A 546 14.04 31.78 16.68
N PRO A 547 13.08 31.85 15.74
CA PRO A 547 11.89 31.01 15.78
C PRO A 547 12.24 29.52 15.66
N GLU A 548 11.30 28.63 15.96
CA GLU A 548 11.42 27.22 15.57
C GLU A 548 11.46 27.10 14.03
N PRO A 549 12.19 26.13 13.46
CA PRO A 549 12.10 25.85 12.04
C PRO A 549 10.80 25.06 11.82
N ASP A 550 9.71 25.75 11.49
CA ASP A 550 8.49 25.11 11.02
C ASP A 550 8.71 24.67 9.56
N ALA A 551 9.42 23.54 9.41
CA ALA A 551 9.71 22.96 8.12
C ALA A 551 8.48 22.17 7.61
N PRO A 552 7.98 22.46 6.38
CA PRO A 552 6.91 21.69 5.77
C PRO A 552 7.30 20.21 5.68
N ARG A 553 6.29 19.33 5.74
CA ARG A 553 6.52 17.88 5.56
C ARG A 553 6.26 17.49 4.11
N GLY A 554 7.21 16.76 3.52
CA GLY A 554 7.10 16.24 2.15
C GLY A 554 6.05 15.13 1.95
N CYS A 555 5.12 14.95 2.88
CA CYS A 555 4.05 13.95 2.78
C CYS A 555 3.17 14.15 1.53
N TYR A 556 3.00 15.39 1.08
CA TYR A 556 2.19 15.75 -0.09
C TYR A 556 2.69 15.10 -1.38
N HIS A 557 3.98 14.74 -1.48
CA HIS A 557 4.52 14.07 -2.66
C HIS A 557 3.80 12.75 -2.99
N CYS A 558 3.35 12.03 -1.97
CA CYS A 558 2.70 10.71 -2.10
C CYS A 558 1.22 10.71 -1.69
N HIS A 559 0.82 11.66 -0.84
CA HIS A 559 -0.53 11.76 -0.30
C HIS A 559 -1.37 12.87 -0.95
N GLY A 560 -0.82 13.67 -1.85
CA GLY A 560 -1.55 14.77 -2.50
C GLY A 560 -1.65 16.04 -1.65
N GLY A 561 -2.25 17.07 -2.23
CA GLY A 561 -2.28 18.43 -1.70
C GLY A 561 -0.99 19.22 -1.96
N SER A 562 -0.83 20.30 -1.20
CA SER A 562 0.27 21.26 -1.33
C SER A 562 1.13 21.29 -0.07
N PRO A 563 2.40 21.72 -0.17
CA PRO A 563 3.22 22.00 1.01
C PRO A 563 2.54 23.05 1.91
N ASP A 564 2.59 22.83 3.22
CA ASP A 564 2.02 23.73 4.23
C ASP A 564 3.11 24.14 5.22
N PRO A 565 3.40 25.45 5.40
CA PRO A 565 4.35 25.93 6.40
C PRO A 565 4.03 25.47 7.83
N ALA A 566 2.76 25.25 8.17
CA ALA A 566 2.35 24.78 9.50
C ALA A 566 2.58 23.26 9.70
N GLY A 567 3.12 22.54 8.71
CA GLY A 567 3.49 21.14 8.77
C GLY A 567 2.88 20.31 7.65
N ILE A 568 1.72 19.68 7.91
CA ILE A 568 0.98 18.87 6.94
C ILE A 568 -0.35 19.58 6.64
N GLY A 569 -0.54 19.93 5.36
CA GLY A 569 -1.78 20.56 4.89
C GLY A 569 -3.01 19.67 5.08
N GLU A 570 -4.18 20.29 5.17
CA GLU A 570 -5.44 19.60 5.47
C GLU A 570 -5.78 18.49 4.47
N GLU A 571 -5.60 18.75 3.16
CA GLU A 571 -5.84 17.76 2.11
C GLU A 571 -4.90 16.55 2.24
N THR A 572 -3.59 16.81 2.42
CA THR A 572 -2.58 15.76 2.65
C THR A 572 -2.94 14.95 3.90
N ALA A 573 -3.38 15.62 4.97
CA ALA A 573 -3.78 14.97 6.21
C ALA A 573 -5.01 14.06 6.03
N ALA A 574 -6.00 14.51 5.27
CA ALA A 574 -7.19 13.71 4.97
C ALA A 574 -6.83 12.42 4.22
N GLN A 575 -5.91 12.52 3.25
CA GLN A 575 -5.43 11.38 2.48
C GLN A 575 -4.55 10.41 3.30
N ILE A 576 -3.78 10.92 4.26
CA ILE A 576 -3.06 10.08 5.24
C ILE A 576 -4.07 9.29 6.09
N LEU A 577 -5.13 9.92 6.58
CA LEU A 577 -6.16 9.23 7.37
C LEU A 577 -6.92 8.19 6.53
N ALA A 578 -7.23 8.50 5.27
CA ALA A 578 -7.87 7.55 4.36
C ALA A 578 -6.97 6.32 4.08
N ALA A 579 -5.67 6.55 3.87
CA ALA A 579 -4.69 5.48 3.72
C ALA A 579 -4.56 4.64 5.00
N HIS A 580 -4.61 5.28 6.17
CA HIS A 580 -4.60 4.59 7.45
C HIS A 580 -5.86 3.72 7.64
N ASP A 581 -7.04 4.24 7.33
CA ASP A 581 -8.30 3.48 7.39
C ASP A 581 -8.26 2.26 6.46
N LYS A 582 -7.78 2.45 5.22
CA LYS A 582 -7.57 1.37 4.25
C LYS A 582 -6.60 0.30 4.75
N ASN A 583 -5.47 0.68 5.34
CA ASN A 583 -4.40 -0.26 5.69
C ASN A 583 -4.55 -0.89 7.08
N SER A 584 -5.25 -0.23 7.99
CA SER A 584 -5.37 -0.63 9.40
C SER A 584 -6.81 -0.95 9.81
N GLY A 585 -7.80 -0.83 8.91
CA GLY A 585 -9.20 -1.12 9.19
C GLY A 585 -9.85 -0.15 10.18
N THR A 586 -9.40 1.11 10.20
CA THR A 586 -9.92 2.15 11.10
C THR A 586 -10.98 3.02 10.42
N SER A 587 -11.53 4.00 11.16
CA SER A 587 -12.51 4.99 10.67
C SER A 587 -12.11 6.43 11.00
N LEU A 588 -10.81 6.70 11.05
CA LEU A 588 -10.22 7.98 11.44
C LEU A 588 -10.57 9.10 10.45
N ALA A 589 -10.62 8.81 9.14
CA ALA A 589 -11.02 9.80 8.14
C ALA A 589 -12.47 10.24 8.35
N THR A 590 -13.37 9.29 8.61
CA THR A 590 -14.78 9.59 8.92
C THR A 590 -14.93 10.38 10.22
N ARG A 591 -14.09 10.12 11.23
CA ARG A 591 -14.08 10.87 12.49
C ARG A 591 -13.56 12.29 12.30
N ALA A 592 -12.48 12.47 11.58
CA ALA A 592 -11.92 13.78 11.25
C ALA A 592 -12.92 14.64 10.46
N ALA A 593 -13.62 14.04 9.49
CA ALA A 593 -14.69 14.73 8.74
C ALA A 593 -15.86 15.20 9.61
N LYS A 594 -16.03 14.65 10.83
CA LYS A 594 -17.01 15.09 11.82
C LYS A 594 -16.45 16.15 12.80
N GLY A 595 -15.30 16.74 12.49
CA GLY A 595 -14.63 17.74 13.33
C GLY A 595 -13.88 17.17 14.53
N MET A 596 -13.67 15.85 14.60
CA MET A 596 -12.92 15.23 15.69
C MET A 596 -11.43 15.18 15.35
N SER A 597 -10.61 16.00 16.01
CA SER A 597 -9.15 15.94 15.86
C SER A 597 -8.59 14.59 16.36
N ILE A 598 -7.75 13.94 15.56
CA ILE A 598 -7.19 12.63 15.85
C ILE A 598 -5.83 12.76 16.55
N THR A 599 -5.66 12.11 17.70
CA THR A 599 -4.35 12.04 18.39
C THR A 599 -3.71 10.68 18.19
N CYS A 600 -2.65 10.56 17.39
CA CYS A 600 -2.05 9.26 17.04
C CYS A 600 -1.59 8.48 18.27
N ARG A 601 -0.98 9.13 19.27
CA ARG A 601 -0.53 8.49 20.53
C ARG A 601 -1.64 7.79 21.30
N SER A 602 -2.91 8.17 21.11
CA SER A 602 -4.04 7.47 21.74
C SER A 602 -4.12 6.01 21.33
N CYS A 603 -3.69 5.66 20.10
CA CYS A 603 -3.65 4.30 19.59
C CYS A 603 -2.23 3.74 19.46
N HIS A 604 -1.20 4.60 19.38
CA HIS A 604 0.22 4.25 19.24
C HIS A 604 0.99 4.40 20.56
N SER A 605 0.46 3.84 21.64
CA SER A 605 1.11 3.77 22.96
C SER A 605 1.21 2.32 23.45
N GLY A 606 2.04 2.08 24.47
CA GLY A 606 2.28 0.75 25.01
C GLY A 606 3.00 -0.17 24.00
N ASN A 607 2.47 -1.37 23.81
CA ASN A 607 3.08 -2.42 22.97
C ASN A 607 2.87 -2.22 21.45
N ARG A 608 2.20 -1.15 21.01
CA ARG A 608 2.06 -0.85 19.57
C ARG A 608 3.23 -0.03 19.06
N PRO A 609 3.59 -0.11 17.76
CA PRO A 609 4.61 0.75 17.18
C PRO A 609 4.27 2.22 17.48
N SER A 610 5.25 2.99 17.97
CA SER A 610 5.09 4.43 18.12
C SER A 610 4.78 5.08 16.75
N PRO A 611 4.24 6.31 16.67
CA PRO A 611 4.00 6.95 15.39
C PRO A 611 5.27 7.02 14.52
N SER A 612 6.43 7.26 15.13
CA SER A 612 7.72 7.24 14.43
C SER A 612 8.06 5.84 13.88
N ALA A 613 7.92 4.79 14.69
CA ALA A 613 8.19 3.42 14.25
C ALA A 613 7.24 2.96 13.15
N ALA A 614 5.95 3.30 13.25
CA ALA A 614 4.94 3.00 12.24
C ALA A 614 5.23 3.73 10.93
N LEU A 615 5.47 5.04 10.97
CA LEU A 615 5.74 5.84 9.77
C LEU A 615 7.00 5.34 9.06
N HIS A 616 8.13 5.22 9.74
CA HIS A 616 9.35 4.75 9.10
C HIS A 616 9.23 3.30 8.61
N GLY A 617 8.56 2.43 9.38
CA GLY A 617 8.28 1.04 9.00
C GLY A 617 7.50 0.92 7.70
N TRP A 618 6.43 1.71 7.55
CA TRP A 618 5.61 1.72 6.33
C TRP A 618 6.33 2.33 5.12
N HIS A 619 7.16 3.34 5.35
CA HIS A 619 7.82 4.08 4.27
C HIS A 619 9.13 3.45 3.80
N ASN A 620 9.80 2.67 4.65
CA ASN A 620 11.10 2.06 4.35
C ASN A 620 11.12 1.29 3.01
N PRO A 621 10.14 0.42 2.69
CA PRO A 621 10.15 -0.32 1.42
C PRO A 621 10.15 0.54 0.16
N TYR A 622 9.66 1.77 0.24
CA TYR A 622 9.54 2.68 -0.91
C TYR A 622 10.77 3.55 -1.10
N MET A 623 11.51 3.82 -0.03
CA MET A 623 12.52 4.88 0.01
C MET A 623 13.87 4.44 0.57
N ALA A 624 14.07 3.16 0.86
CA ALA A 624 15.34 2.64 1.38
C ALA A 624 16.55 3.00 0.48
N ASP A 625 17.71 3.14 1.12
CA ASP A 625 19.05 3.12 0.51
C ASP A 625 19.37 4.25 -0.49
N LYS A 626 18.90 5.48 -0.23
CA LYS A 626 19.23 6.69 -1.01
C LYS A 626 19.98 7.75 -0.20
N GLY A 627 20.71 7.33 0.83
CA GLY A 627 21.44 8.24 1.73
C GLY A 627 20.50 9.27 2.37
N GLU A 628 20.95 10.52 2.50
CA GLU A 628 20.11 11.60 3.06
C GLU A 628 18.87 11.93 2.23
N ALA A 629 18.85 11.60 0.93
CA ALA A 629 17.72 11.93 0.07
C ALA A 629 16.42 11.24 0.53
N SER A 630 16.52 10.03 1.11
CA SER A 630 15.38 9.33 1.71
C SER A 630 14.78 10.11 2.88
N CYS A 631 15.63 10.70 3.72
CA CYS A 631 15.21 11.50 4.87
C CYS A 631 14.63 12.84 4.40
N ARG A 632 15.33 13.51 3.47
CA ARG A 632 14.98 14.83 2.93
C ARG A 632 13.65 14.83 2.18
N PHE A 633 13.26 13.69 1.63
CA PHE A 633 11.97 13.52 0.98
C PHE A 633 10.77 13.79 1.91
N CYS A 634 10.92 13.58 3.22
CA CYS A 634 9.85 13.83 4.20
C CYS A 634 10.23 14.92 5.22
N HIS A 635 11.51 15.04 5.53
CA HIS A 635 12.08 16.00 6.46
C HIS A 635 12.83 17.07 5.67
N ASP A 636 12.14 18.15 5.31
CA ASP A 636 12.76 19.22 4.55
C ASP A 636 13.96 19.82 5.31
N SER A 637 15.11 19.83 4.62
CA SER A 637 16.39 20.35 5.10
C SER A 637 17.20 20.95 3.95
N GLY A 638 16.53 21.35 2.87
CA GLY A 638 17.17 21.97 1.71
C GLY A 638 17.60 23.42 2.00
N PRO A 639 18.70 23.90 1.40
CA PRO A 639 19.11 25.30 1.53
C PRO A 639 18.10 26.28 0.92
N GLU A 640 17.22 25.79 0.04
CA GLU A 640 16.13 26.54 -0.60
C GLU A 640 14.95 26.87 0.32
N TYR A 641 14.77 26.15 1.43
CA TYR A 641 13.74 26.45 2.43
C TYR A 641 14.42 27.06 3.65
N VAL A 642 14.29 28.38 3.77
CA VAL A 642 14.84 29.13 4.91
C VAL A 642 13.76 29.23 5.99
N PRO A 643 14.00 28.71 7.20
CA PRO A 643 15.24 28.13 7.69
C PRO A 643 15.29 26.59 7.59
N ALA A 644 16.40 26.05 7.04
CA ALA A 644 16.67 24.62 6.96
C ALA A 644 16.77 24.01 8.36
N PHE A 645 16.06 22.92 8.59
CA PHE A 645 16.02 22.21 9.87
C PHE A 645 17.41 21.72 10.35
N PHE A 646 18.29 21.36 9.42
CA PHE A 646 19.67 20.96 9.70
C PHE A 646 20.63 22.02 9.16
N SER A 647 21.05 22.94 10.04
CA SER A 647 21.85 24.13 9.67
C SER A 647 23.11 24.30 10.52
N GLY A 648 23.42 23.35 11.41
CA GLY A 648 24.60 23.43 12.27
C GLY A 648 25.91 23.10 11.54
N ARG A 649 27.03 23.25 12.25
CA ARG A 649 28.40 22.98 11.77
C ARG A 649 28.59 21.59 11.11
N HIS A 650 27.77 20.61 11.46
CA HIS A 650 27.84 19.27 10.87
C HIS A 650 27.33 19.17 9.42
N ARG A 651 26.60 20.17 8.88
CA ARG A 651 25.96 20.08 7.55
C ARG A 651 26.94 19.84 6.39
N GLU A 652 28.19 20.24 6.56
CA GLU A 652 29.28 20.07 5.60
C GLU A 652 30.54 19.71 6.41
N PRO A 653 30.75 18.43 6.77
CA PRO A 653 30.74 17.31 5.81
C PRO A 653 29.73 16.18 6.07
N LEU A 654 28.85 16.26 7.08
CA LEU A 654 27.97 15.16 7.47
C LEU A 654 26.53 15.32 6.95
N ASP A 655 25.82 14.19 6.92
CA ASP A 655 24.40 14.12 6.61
C ASP A 655 23.61 13.41 7.71
N CYS A 656 22.28 13.36 7.58
CA CYS A 656 21.38 12.73 8.54
C CYS A 656 21.74 11.25 8.81
N THR A 657 22.30 10.56 7.83
CA THR A 657 22.58 9.12 7.92
C THR A 657 23.81 8.82 8.77
N ARG A 658 24.72 9.78 8.94
CA ARG A 658 25.87 9.65 9.85
C ARG A 658 25.45 9.62 11.32
N CYS A 659 24.39 10.35 11.67
CA CYS A 659 23.87 10.39 13.04
C CYS A 659 22.79 9.33 13.30
N HIS A 660 21.90 9.09 12.33
CA HIS A 660 20.73 8.23 12.52
C HIS A 660 20.86 6.83 11.90
N GLY A 661 21.81 6.64 10.99
CA GLY A 661 21.86 5.54 10.04
C GLY A 661 21.01 5.83 8.79
N THR A 662 21.10 4.97 7.78
CA THR A 662 20.18 5.00 6.63
C THR A 662 18.72 4.82 7.09
N LEU A 663 17.74 5.12 6.23
CA LEU A 663 16.32 4.87 6.55
C LEU A 663 16.09 3.42 7.00
N THR A 664 16.77 2.46 6.37
CA THR A 664 16.75 1.03 6.69
C THR A 664 17.24 0.77 8.12
N VAL A 665 18.43 1.29 8.46
CA VAL A 665 19.01 1.16 9.81
C VAL A 665 18.12 1.84 10.85
N HIS A 666 17.69 3.07 10.58
CA HIS A 666 16.83 3.84 11.49
C HIS A 666 15.52 3.10 11.78
N THR A 667 14.87 2.57 10.74
CA THR A 667 13.63 1.80 10.86
C THR A 667 13.85 0.51 11.63
N ALA A 668 14.93 -0.23 11.34
CA ALA A 668 15.26 -1.47 12.04
C ALA A 668 15.48 -1.23 13.54
N ARG A 669 16.23 -0.18 13.91
CA ARG A 669 16.43 0.22 15.32
C ARG A 669 15.09 0.46 16.03
N LEU A 670 14.15 1.15 15.40
CA LEU A 670 12.82 1.45 15.96
C LEU A 670 11.90 0.23 16.10
N LEU A 671 12.03 -0.76 15.20
CA LEU A 671 11.15 -1.93 15.15
C LEU A 671 11.73 -3.17 15.85
N LYS A 672 13.03 -3.19 16.18
CA LYS A 672 13.73 -4.38 16.70
C LYS A 672 13.04 -5.00 17.90
N ASP A 673 12.76 -4.19 18.93
CA ASP A 673 12.11 -4.67 20.16
C ASP A 673 10.58 -4.74 20.06
N GLN A 674 10.01 -4.35 18.91
CA GLN A 674 8.57 -4.32 18.78
C GLN A 674 8.00 -5.74 18.55
N ARG A 675 7.00 -6.11 19.34
CA ARG A 675 6.37 -7.43 19.40
C ARG A 675 4.91 -7.45 18.94
N ALA A 676 4.32 -6.28 18.71
CA ALA A 676 2.96 -6.17 18.17
C ALA A 676 2.81 -6.95 16.85
N ALA A 677 1.67 -7.60 16.63
CA ALA A 677 1.38 -8.32 15.38
C ALA A 677 1.43 -7.38 14.16
N GLU A 678 1.13 -6.11 14.36
CA GLU A 678 1.19 -5.03 13.38
C GLU A 678 2.63 -4.73 12.92
N ALA A 679 3.64 -5.02 13.74
CA ALA A 679 5.04 -4.78 13.40
C ALA A 679 5.66 -5.91 12.55
N VAL A 680 5.10 -7.12 12.60
CA VAL A 680 5.59 -8.29 11.84
C VAL A 680 5.78 -8.01 10.35
N PRO A 681 4.78 -7.49 9.60
CA PRO A 681 4.97 -7.20 8.17
C PRO A 681 6.00 -6.10 7.92
N LEU A 682 6.17 -5.15 8.85
CA LEU A 682 7.15 -4.05 8.71
C LEU A 682 8.59 -4.52 8.98
N LYS A 683 8.76 -5.57 9.80
CA LYS A 683 10.06 -6.17 10.11
C LYS A 683 10.52 -7.17 9.05
N ALA A 684 9.60 -7.77 8.31
CA ALA A 684 9.90 -8.77 7.27
C ALA A 684 10.97 -8.31 6.24
N PRO A 685 10.91 -7.10 5.66
CA PRO A 685 11.95 -6.64 4.72
C PRO A 685 13.28 -6.24 5.39
N LEU A 686 13.38 -6.27 6.72
CA LEU A 686 14.51 -5.75 7.50
C LEU A 686 15.31 -6.85 8.21
N GLN A 687 15.04 -8.14 7.96
CA GLN A 687 15.61 -9.25 8.76
C GLN A 687 17.14 -9.16 8.93
N ALA A 688 17.88 -8.99 7.83
CA ALA A 688 19.34 -8.89 7.88
C ALA A 688 19.83 -7.68 8.70
N THR A 689 19.15 -6.53 8.59
CA THR A 689 19.51 -5.32 9.35
C THR A 689 19.13 -5.43 10.83
N LEU A 690 18.02 -6.11 11.14
CA LEU A 690 17.56 -6.32 12.51
C LEU A 690 18.57 -7.10 13.35
N GLU A 691 19.33 -8.00 12.74
CA GLU A 691 20.38 -8.79 13.40
C GLU A 691 21.57 -7.92 13.83
N THR A 692 21.89 -6.86 13.09
CA THR A 692 23.14 -6.09 13.26
C THR A 692 22.98 -4.79 14.05
N VAL A 693 21.76 -4.27 14.22
CA VAL A 693 21.53 -2.96 14.88
C VAL A 693 21.06 -3.11 16.33
N SER A 694 21.45 -2.19 17.22
CA SER A 694 20.85 -2.11 18.56
C SER A 694 19.44 -1.49 18.51
N PRO A 695 18.49 -1.94 19.35
CA PRO A 695 17.17 -1.32 19.37
C PRO A 695 17.23 0.13 19.87
N ARG A 696 16.27 0.96 19.45
CA ARG A 696 16.08 2.30 19.99
C ARG A 696 14.61 2.63 20.22
N GLN A 697 14.31 3.26 21.35
CA GLN A 697 13.01 3.86 21.61
C GLN A 697 12.97 5.30 21.06
N ALA A 698 11.93 5.59 20.27
CA ALA A 698 11.72 6.91 19.68
C ALA A 698 11.66 8.01 20.76
N HIS A 699 12.38 9.12 20.53
CA HIS A 699 12.53 10.26 21.46
C HIS A 699 13.22 9.96 22.79
N ALA A 700 13.35 8.69 23.17
CA ALA A 700 14.05 8.29 24.39
C ALA A 700 15.56 8.14 24.17
N GLN A 701 15.94 7.50 23.07
CA GLN A 701 17.34 7.27 22.70
C GLN A 701 17.66 8.06 21.43
N LEU A 702 18.62 8.97 21.54
CA LEU A 702 19.05 9.90 20.48
C LEU A 702 20.50 9.59 20.07
N PRO A 703 21.01 10.15 18.97
CA PRO A 703 22.43 10.01 18.63
C PRO A 703 23.31 10.48 19.79
N ASP A 704 24.27 9.64 20.17
CA ASP A 704 25.28 9.96 21.19
C ASP A 704 26.48 10.63 20.52
N CYS A 705 26.75 11.88 20.89
CA CYS A 705 27.86 12.65 20.35
C CYS A 705 29.24 12.06 20.72
N LEU A 706 29.38 11.53 21.94
CA LEU A 706 30.66 11.03 22.46
C LEU A 706 31.07 9.71 21.81
N SER A 707 30.12 8.98 21.23
CA SER A 707 30.44 7.80 20.40
C SER A 707 31.27 8.15 19.14
N CYS A 708 31.11 9.37 18.62
CA CYS A 708 31.91 9.91 17.52
C CYS A 708 33.10 10.74 18.04
N HIS A 709 32.88 11.51 19.10
CA HIS A 709 33.87 12.39 19.73
C HIS A 709 34.44 11.74 21.00
N GLN A 710 35.10 10.59 20.83
CA GLN A 710 35.77 9.93 21.95
C GLN A 710 36.85 10.85 22.50
N ASP A 711 36.88 11.02 23.82
CA ASP A 711 37.77 11.94 24.52
C ASP A 711 37.71 13.38 23.98
N PHE A 712 36.54 13.79 23.44
CA PHE A 712 36.29 15.10 22.83
C PHE A 712 37.13 15.42 21.59
N GLU A 713 37.76 14.41 20.99
CA GLU A 713 38.56 14.57 19.76
C GLU A 713 37.68 14.60 18.50
N PRO A 714 38.21 15.10 17.35
CA PRO A 714 37.55 14.98 16.07
C PRO A 714 37.24 13.51 15.72
N PRO A 715 36.08 13.23 15.08
CA PRO A 715 35.68 11.87 14.80
C PRO A 715 36.58 11.22 13.77
N SER A 716 36.80 9.91 13.92
CA SER A 716 37.50 9.11 12.92
C SER A 716 36.73 9.04 11.59
N GLU A 717 37.46 8.86 10.49
CA GLU A 717 36.85 8.76 9.16
C GLU A 717 35.84 7.59 9.13
N GLY A 718 34.59 7.90 8.79
CA GLY A 718 33.51 6.92 8.72
C GLY A 718 32.79 6.61 10.03
N ALA A 719 33.12 7.29 11.14
CA ALA A 719 32.39 7.16 12.40
C ALA A 719 30.87 7.41 12.22
N THR A 720 30.06 6.59 12.90
CA THR A 720 28.60 6.72 12.94
C THR A 720 28.13 6.72 14.38
N ALA A 721 27.20 7.61 14.71
CA ALA A 721 26.75 7.73 16.10
C ALA A 721 26.06 6.46 16.60
N SER A 722 26.45 6.05 17.80
CA SER A 722 25.67 5.12 18.62
C SER A 722 24.40 5.84 19.15
N MET A 723 23.56 5.13 19.90
CA MET A 723 22.37 5.72 20.53
C MET A 723 22.59 5.81 22.03
N THR A 724 22.15 6.91 22.64
CA THR A 724 22.20 7.08 24.10
C THR A 724 21.44 5.97 24.82
N SER A 725 21.88 5.65 26.03
CA SER A 725 21.27 4.64 26.90
C SER A 725 20.18 5.26 27.80
N SER A 726 20.35 6.53 28.18
CA SER A 726 19.48 7.25 29.10
C SER A 726 19.11 8.66 28.59
N PRO A 727 18.10 9.33 29.19
CA PRO A 727 17.75 10.72 28.89
C PRO A 727 18.85 11.73 29.21
N ASP A 728 19.68 11.46 30.22
CA ASP A 728 20.67 12.42 30.75
C ASP A 728 21.94 12.45 29.88
N GLU A 729 22.23 11.34 29.20
CA GLU A 729 23.27 11.25 28.16
C GLU A 729 22.92 12.00 26.87
N ARG A 730 21.70 12.53 26.74
CA ARG A 730 21.34 13.29 25.53
C ARG A 730 22.10 14.60 25.54
N PHE A 731 22.60 15.01 24.38
CA PHE A 731 23.27 16.30 24.18
C PHE A 731 22.51 17.52 24.75
N SER A 732 21.17 17.48 24.78
CA SER A 732 20.35 18.57 25.35
C SER A 732 20.16 18.52 26.88
N ALA A 733 20.72 17.54 27.55
CA ALA A 733 20.71 17.36 29.02
C ALA A 733 22.13 17.19 29.60
N MET A 734 23.09 16.77 28.77
CA MET A 734 24.50 16.61 29.12
C MET A 734 25.12 17.94 29.56
N LYS A 735 25.90 17.87 30.65
CA LYS A 735 26.70 18.97 31.19
C LYS A 735 28.18 18.75 30.86
N ASP A 736 28.96 19.80 31.03
CA ASP A 736 30.42 19.74 31.08
C ASP A 736 30.93 18.90 32.27
N GLU A 737 32.23 18.63 32.33
CA GLU A 737 32.87 17.82 33.38
C GLU A 737 32.84 18.49 34.76
N MET A 738 32.59 19.81 34.82
CA MET A 738 32.41 20.56 36.06
C MET A 738 30.96 20.55 36.56
N GLU A 739 30.04 19.98 35.79
CA GLU A 739 28.59 20.06 35.99
C GLU A 739 28.04 21.50 36.04
N ALA A 740 28.78 22.47 35.50
CA ALA A 740 28.51 23.91 35.60
C ALA A 740 27.59 24.39 34.47
N LEU A 741 27.84 23.97 33.23
CA LEU A 741 27.05 24.38 32.06
C LEU A 741 26.59 23.19 31.23
N SER A 742 25.39 23.29 30.67
CA SER A 742 24.90 22.35 29.67
C SER A 742 25.66 22.50 28.36
N CYS A 743 25.96 21.40 27.64
CA CYS A 743 26.60 21.48 26.32
C CYS A 743 25.83 22.40 25.36
N ALA A 744 24.49 22.37 25.42
CA ALA A 744 23.64 23.20 24.57
C ALA A 744 23.73 24.71 24.86
N ALA A 745 24.20 25.12 26.05
CA ALA A 745 24.41 26.53 26.37
C ALA A 745 25.52 27.14 25.52
N CYS A 746 26.59 26.37 25.27
CA CYS A 746 27.76 26.81 24.51
C CYS A 746 27.65 26.46 23.03
N HIS A 747 27.04 25.32 22.71
CA HIS A 747 27.02 24.76 21.36
C HIS A 747 25.69 24.96 20.60
N SER A 748 24.63 25.49 21.23
CA SER A 748 23.25 25.47 20.73
C SER A 748 22.67 24.04 20.66
N ARG A 749 21.60 23.81 19.90
CA ARG A 749 20.92 22.50 19.76
C ARG A 749 21.53 21.61 18.68
N ALA A 750 21.29 20.29 18.72
CA ALA A 750 22.04 19.32 17.91
C ALA A 750 21.88 19.48 16.38
N HIS A 751 20.75 19.99 15.88
CA HIS A 751 20.57 20.27 14.44
C HIS A 751 21.00 21.69 14.02
N GLU A 752 21.36 22.56 14.97
CA GLU A 752 21.80 23.94 14.74
C GLU A 752 23.08 24.27 15.55
N LEU A 753 23.99 23.31 15.64
CA LEU A 753 25.27 23.48 16.35
C LEU A 753 26.08 24.66 15.79
N LEU A 754 26.66 25.46 16.67
CA LEU A 754 27.40 26.66 16.28
C LEU A 754 28.77 26.33 15.64
N PRO A 755 29.24 27.13 14.65
CA PRO A 755 28.49 28.17 13.95
C PRO A 755 27.43 27.56 13.04
N ALA A 756 26.23 28.14 13.05
CA ALA A 756 25.10 27.68 12.24
C ALA A 756 24.88 28.61 11.04
N SER A 757 24.48 28.07 9.89
CA SER A 757 24.18 28.88 8.70
C SER A 757 22.85 29.65 8.82
N ARG A 758 21.98 29.25 9.74
CA ARG A 758 20.68 29.89 9.98
C ARG A 758 20.85 31.28 10.63
N LYS A 759 20.31 32.30 9.95
CA LYS A 759 20.26 33.68 10.45
C LYS A 759 19.61 33.75 11.83
N GLY A 760 20.21 34.51 12.74
CA GLY A 760 19.73 34.69 14.11
C GLY A 760 20.34 33.72 15.13
N THR A 761 20.70 32.50 14.71
CA THR A 761 21.23 31.46 15.62
C THR A 761 22.56 31.87 16.26
N ASN A 762 23.43 32.57 15.51
CA ASN A 762 24.73 33.01 16.02
C ASN A 762 24.67 34.33 16.79
N ASN A 763 23.50 34.95 16.97
CA ASN A 763 23.40 36.30 17.55
C ASN A 763 24.03 36.38 18.95
N GLN A 764 23.79 35.37 19.79
CA GLN A 764 24.38 35.30 21.13
C GLN A 764 25.91 35.24 21.08
N ALA A 765 26.46 34.38 20.22
CA ALA A 765 27.91 34.24 20.06
C ALA A 765 28.55 35.53 19.53
N ILE A 766 27.95 36.16 18.53
CA ILE A 766 28.41 37.45 17.98
C ILE A 766 28.36 38.54 19.03
N ALA A 767 27.31 38.59 19.85
CA ALA A 767 27.16 39.59 20.90
C ALA A 767 28.24 39.50 21.98
N TYR A 768 28.68 38.28 22.34
CA TYR A 768 29.69 38.07 23.38
C TYR A 768 31.14 38.05 22.88
N MET A 769 31.38 37.47 21.70
CA MET A 769 32.73 37.21 21.17
C MET A 769 33.07 38.01 19.91
N GLY A 770 32.10 38.72 19.31
CA GLY A 770 32.28 39.50 18.08
C GLY A 770 32.14 38.72 16.78
N GLU A 771 32.12 37.39 16.81
CA GLU A 771 31.96 36.53 15.63
C GLU A 771 31.14 35.25 15.91
N PRO A 772 30.64 34.55 14.86
CA PRO A 772 29.93 33.28 15.03
C PRO A 772 30.83 32.15 15.54
N GLY A 773 30.37 31.40 16.54
CA GLY A 773 31.07 30.22 17.03
C GLY A 773 30.47 29.64 18.30
N VAL A 774 31.03 28.52 18.76
CA VAL A 774 30.75 27.96 20.08
C VAL A 774 31.24 28.95 21.15
N ILE A 775 30.45 29.20 22.19
CA ILE A 775 30.85 30.09 23.30
C ILE A 775 32.13 29.54 23.95
N GLY A 776 33.13 30.41 24.13
CA GLY A 776 34.44 30.01 24.67
C GLY A 776 35.47 29.58 23.62
N ARG A 777 35.08 29.43 22.34
CA ARG A 777 35.99 29.02 21.26
C ARG A 777 37.12 30.01 21.01
N ILE A 778 36.80 31.31 20.99
CA ILE A 778 37.77 32.38 20.66
C ILE A 778 38.40 32.92 21.94
N THR A 779 37.57 33.08 22.97
CA THR A 779 37.97 33.65 24.25
C THR A 779 37.10 33.07 25.35
N CYS A 780 37.70 32.66 26.47
CA CYS A 780 36.95 32.33 27.68
C CYS A 780 36.60 33.56 28.51
N THR A 781 37.09 34.74 28.14
CA THR A 781 36.72 36.03 28.77
C THR A 781 35.25 36.45 28.54
N VAL A 782 34.46 35.57 27.93
CA VAL A 782 33.00 35.67 28.00
C VAL A 782 32.55 35.50 29.44
N CYS A 783 33.02 34.45 30.13
CA CYS A 783 32.62 34.14 31.50
C CYS A 783 33.76 34.26 32.51
N HIS A 784 35.03 34.20 32.08
CA HIS A 784 36.17 34.33 32.99
C HIS A 784 36.71 35.76 33.01
N ALA A 785 37.31 36.19 34.12
CA ALA A 785 38.00 37.47 34.21
C ALA A 785 39.24 37.51 33.28
N GLU A 786 39.95 36.37 33.19
CA GLU A 786 41.14 36.18 32.36
C GLU A 786 41.06 34.85 31.60
N GLU A 787 41.99 34.62 30.66
CA GLU A 787 42.05 33.34 29.94
C GLU A 787 42.59 32.23 30.86
N PRO A 788 41.84 31.14 31.10
CA PRO A 788 42.30 30.05 31.96
C PRO A 788 43.45 29.28 31.30
N GLU A 789 44.40 28.82 32.12
CA GLU A 789 45.53 27.99 31.69
C GLU A 789 45.16 26.51 31.52
N ASP A 790 44.11 26.05 32.21
CA ASP A 790 43.67 24.64 32.25
C ASP A 790 42.30 24.41 31.57
N GLU A 791 42.11 23.20 31.04
CA GLU A 791 40.84 22.73 30.46
C GLU A 791 39.90 22.22 31.55
N GLY A 792 39.06 23.11 32.11
CA GLY A 792 38.11 22.75 33.17
C GLY A 792 36.82 22.06 32.69
N HIS A 793 36.23 22.53 31.59
CA HIS A 793 34.90 22.08 31.15
C HIS A 793 34.91 20.74 30.40
N HIS A 794 35.89 20.51 29.53
CA HIS A 794 36.16 19.21 28.92
C HIS A 794 37.53 19.24 28.22
N PRO A 795 38.17 18.08 28.02
CA PRO A 795 39.39 17.96 27.24
C PRO A 795 39.26 18.57 25.84
N GLY A 796 40.36 19.13 25.33
CA GLY A 796 40.45 19.70 23.99
C GLY A 796 39.78 21.06 23.78
N MET A 797 39.20 21.66 24.83
CA MET A 797 38.54 22.97 24.73
C MET A 797 39.52 24.10 24.35
N LEU A 798 40.77 24.03 24.80
CA LEU A 798 41.80 25.05 24.53
C LEU A 798 42.58 24.79 23.23
N LYS A 799 42.58 23.54 22.72
CA LYS A 799 43.40 23.10 21.58
C LYS A 799 43.13 23.83 20.26
N ASN A 800 41.99 24.50 20.12
CA ASN A 800 41.53 25.12 18.86
C ASN A 800 41.22 26.63 18.99
N ARG A 801 41.78 27.30 20.00
CA ARG A 801 41.71 28.77 20.15
C ARG A 801 42.50 29.50 19.08
#